data_AF-A0A9D6FZM7-F1
#
_entry.id   AF-A0A9D6FZM7-F1
#
_cell.length_a   1.000
_cell.length_b   1.000
_cell.length_c   1.000
_cell.angle_alpha   90.00
_cell.angle_beta   90.00
_cell.angle_gamma   90.00
#
_symmetry.space_group_name_H-M   'P 1'
#
loop_
_entity.id
_entity.type
_entity.pdbx_description
1 polymer ?
#
loop_
_entity_poly.entity_id
_entity_poly.type
_entity_poly.pdbx_seq_one_letter_code
_entity_poly.pdbx_strand_id
1 'polypeptide(L)'
;MRVDCKRAEELFSDHYDRALSAEDQAAVEDHLRSCVACSREYRHFKKSLDLLRTSSQFETSTIFAGGVVAAARTETALPPAPPKPAPRPFPWAWVPAMAALVVAAFLGGLLVRKPPEAAVRETIREREVPGPAVEKPLTRADKERILREEFGLVHDGNRWLPKSMKESFEKGFVCVGGEMMSRDDAFAKLSEGRAKPPDKIDIRAEVDKEMARLGYEKVGTTFVPREWLEAWTKGLVQVGPDAWMTREEFRNDFMKRYNLVEYPEGSGTIMSREHRDELVAQRIVRRPDTATADNEVTAALAGLEIGPPAAFKGLTLYPILAPREAGEPDFVNLAAALQAGTVEIADGGPPFEVRVTNSGDRAVLVAEGEILAGGRYSRVVTEDTLVPPSKRPVAVPVACVEPSALRKDERFTGDSGHYFAAYGLRKVLLAEAGQGAAWAHVTRQIDLAGGKAKSQGEVYRHVLAELMEYRTFFADLPERFPSAVGVVVCTGESVEVAELFRNRTLFAAYFERVLNAAALQSALRARGKPARASRVPASVAGVRQTIESAFFAKIESRGDSRILRGDGRPSGRAFLVGARPVRVVLFAEAVAGDPEWRVECKVPPEKLKRVLDDLDRRSREGAGPARAQALYETSLFHFKEATALLVGHLSEPDAALRRAAIAALGRRQDPRAVQPLLELLDRTRRDLLTFTAVVSALARIGDERAVGPFLRHLDGDATQVRATLSVLPELLLQIKAAEPLEKAVTRLVLLHEEAEAIVKGVNVAGRWSGGEAAGIQTATRSALEAVTGEGFDSAARAREWWNKRENREKFLRERTGR
;
A
#
# COMPACT_ATOMS: atom_id res chain seq x y z
N MET A 1 28.57 -20.41 -39.41
CA MET A 1 27.76 -19.26 -39.94
C MET A 1 27.99 -18.00 -39.08
N ARG A 2 27.90 -16.74 -39.56
CA ARG A 2 28.01 -15.57 -38.66
C ARG A 2 26.75 -15.45 -37.79
N VAL A 3 26.91 -15.60 -36.48
CA VAL A 3 25.86 -15.42 -35.48
C VAL A 3 25.61 -13.92 -35.29
N ASP A 4 24.34 -13.48 -35.38
CA ASP A 4 23.90 -12.14 -35.00
C ASP A 4 23.39 -12.11 -33.54
N CYS A 5 23.09 -10.93 -33.00
CA CYS A 5 22.73 -10.79 -31.57
C CYS A 5 21.53 -11.66 -31.20
N LYS A 6 20.49 -11.65 -32.04
CA LYS A 6 19.28 -12.43 -31.82
C LYS A 6 19.57 -13.93 -31.84
N ARG A 7 20.38 -14.39 -32.80
CA ARG A 7 20.77 -15.80 -32.86
C ARG A 7 21.72 -16.18 -31.72
N ALA A 8 22.53 -15.27 -31.20
CA ALA A 8 23.34 -15.50 -30.01
C ALA A 8 22.44 -15.69 -28.77
N GLU A 9 21.48 -14.79 -28.54
CA GLU A 9 20.52 -14.84 -27.44
C GLU A 9 19.70 -16.14 -27.45
N GLU A 10 19.20 -16.56 -28.62
CA GLU A 10 18.50 -17.85 -28.81
C GLU A 10 19.35 -19.07 -28.40
N LEU A 11 20.69 -18.96 -28.46
CA LEU A 11 21.62 -20.06 -28.20
C LEU A 11 22.26 -19.99 -26.79
N PHE A 12 21.94 -19.00 -25.95
CA PHE A 12 22.59 -18.84 -24.63
C PHE A 12 22.42 -20.04 -23.71
N SER A 13 21.25 -20.70 -23.69
CA SER A 13 21.01 -21.87 -22.82
C SER A 13 21.85 -23.06 -23.27
N ASP A 14 21.77 -23.41 -24.56
CA ASP A 14 22.53 -24.52 -25.14
C ASP A 14 24.05 -24.27 -25.08
N HIS A 15 24.48 -23.01 -25.22
CA HIS A 15 25.87 -22.59 -25.09
C HIS A 15 26.41 -22.77 -23.66
N TYR A 16 25.59 -22.44 -22.65
CA TYR A 16 25.90 -22.60 -21.23
C TYR A 16 25.98 -24.07 -20.82
N ASP A 17 25.02 -24.89 -21.27
CA ASP A 17 25.00 -26.34 -21.00
C ASP A 17 25.91 -27.16 -21.95
N ARG A 18 26.62 -26.50 -22.88
CA ARG A 18 27.51 -27.11 -23.88
C ARG A 18 26.80 -28.14 -24.78
N ALA A 19 25.52 -27.91 -25.09
CA ALA A 19 24.70 -28.74 -25.95
C ALA A 19 24.83 -28.38 -27.46
N LEU A 20 25.55 -27.31 -27.80
CA LEU A 20 25.79 -26.88 -29.17
C LEU A 20 26.81 -27.75 -29.91
N SER A 21 26.77 -27.70 -31.25
CA SER A 21 27.84 -28.20 -32.10
C SER A 21 29.14 -27.42 -31.84
N ALA A 22 30.30 -28.02 -32.11
CA ALA A 22 31.59 -27.32 -31.94
C ALA A 22 31.72 -26.06 -32.82
N GLU A 23 31.08 -26.03 -33.99
CA GLU A 23 31.04 -24.84 -34.86
C GLU A 23 30.16 -23.74 -34.24
N ASP A 24 28.96 -24.08 -33.77
CA ASP A 24 28.03 -23.12 -33.17
C ASP A 24 28.54 -22.61 -31.82
N GLN A 25 29.16 -23.46 -31.00
CA GLN A 25 29.80 -23.07 -29.75
C GLN A 25 30.89 -22.02 -29.99
N ALA A 26 31.76 -22.23 -30.98
CA ALA A 26 32.78 -21.25 -31.37
C ALA A 26 32.18 -19.97 -31.96
N ALA A 27 31.13 -20.08 -32.78
CA ALA A 27 30.48 -18.93 -33.40
C ALA A 27 29.73 -18.04 -32.39
N VAL A 28 29.14 -18.63 -31.33
CA VAL A 28 28.57 -17.90 -30.20
C VAL A 28 29.68 -17.25 -29.36
N GLU A 29 30.80 -17.93 -29.08
CA GLU A 29 31.93 -17.31 -28.36
C GLU A 29 32.52 -16.11 -29.11
N ASP A 30 32.75 -16.21 -30.42
CA ASP A 30 33.27 -15.10 -31.22
C ASP A 30 32.26 -13.94 -31.30
N HIS A 31 30.95 -14.22 -31.31
CA HIS A 31 29.92 -13.19 -31.14
C HIS A 31 30.00 -12.53 -29.76
N LEU A 32 30.12 -13.30 -28.67
CA LEU A 32 30.22 -12.78 -27.30
C LEU A 32 31.52 -12.02 -27.01
N ARG A 33 32.58 -12.24 -27.80
CA ARG A 33 33.83 -11.44 -27.77
C ARG A 33 33.69 -10.13 -28.53
N SER A 34 32.87 -10.07 -29.59
CA SER A 34 32.72 -8.91 -30.47
C SER A 34 31.50 -8.02 -30.15
N CYS A 35 30.46 -8.56 -29.53
CA CYS A 35 29.24 -7.84 -29.16
C CYS A 35 29.15 -7.60 -27.64
N VAL A 36 29.42 -6.36 -27.20
CA VAL A 36 29.38 -5.97 -25.78
C VAL A 36 28.00 -6.15 -25.13
N ALA A 37 26.91 -5.98 -25.90
CA ALA A 37 25.55 -6.15 -25.40
C ALA A 37 25.27 -7.61 -25.02
N CYS A 38 25.40 -8.54 -25.98
CA CYS A 38 25.21 -9.97 -25.75
C CYS A 38 26.22 -10.53 -24.74
N SER A 39 27.47 -10.02 -24.72
CA SER A 39 28.48 -10.37 -23.71
C SER A 39 28.05 -10.03 -22.28
N ARG A 40 27.39 -8.89 -22.09
CA ARG A 40 26.85 -8.47 -20.79
C ARG A 40 25.63 -9.30 -20.42
N GLU A 41 24.70 -9.50 -21.35
CA GLU A 41 23.47 -10.27 -21.11
C GLU A 41 23.77 -11.74 -20.81
N TYR A 42 24.64 -12.39 -21.58
CA TYR A 42 25.07 -13.76 -21.31
C TYR A 42 25.77 -13.89 -19.95
N ARG A 43 26.52 -12.86 -19.50
CA ARG A 43 27.12 -12.84 -18.16
C ARG A 43 26.08 -12.75 -17.05
N HIS A 44 24.98 -12.02 -17.25
CA HIS A 44 23.86 -12.01 -16.32
C HIS A 44 23.11 -13.34 -16.33
N PHE A 45 22.77 -13.87 -17.51
CA PHE A 45 22.15 -15.18 -17.72
C PHE A 45 22.93 -16.30 -17.02
N LYS A 46 24.24 -16.39 -17.31
CA LYS A 46 25.16 -17.35 -16.69
C LYS A 46 25.16 -17.23 -15.17
N LYS A 47 25.31 -16.00 -14.62
CA LYS A 47 25.34 -15.78 -13.17
C LYS A 47 24.04 -16.21 -12.49
N SER A 48 22.89 -15.99 -13.12
CA SER A 48 21.59 -16.46 -12.61
C SER A 48 21.50 -17.99 -12.58
N LEU A 49 21.96 -18.69 -13.62
CA LEU A 49 21.96 -20.16 -13.66
C LEU A 49 22.99 -20.77 -12.70
N ASP A 50 24.18 -20.17 -12.58
CA ASP A 50 25.20 -20.59 -11.60
C ASP A 50 24.66 -20.47 -10.16
N LEU A 51 23.91 -19.41 -9.85
CA LEU A 51 23.22 -19.23 -8.55
C LEU A 51 22.10 -20.25 -8.33
N LEU A 52 21.31 -20.58 -9.37
CA LEU A 52 20.27 -21.61 -9.30
C LEU A 52 20.83 -23.04 -9.13
N ARG A 53 22.02 -23.34 -9.67
CA ARG A 53 22.69 -24.63 -9.47
C ARG A 53 23.41 -24.73 -8.11
N THR A 54 23.97 -23.64 -7.61
CA THR A 54 24.70 -23.61 -6.32
C THR A 54 23.80 -23.48 -5.08
N SER A 55 22.53 -23.10 -5.24
CA SER A 55 21.52 -23.02 -4.16
C SER A 55 20.83 -24.37 -3.83
N SER A 56 21.49 -25.50 -4.10
CA SER A 56 20.93 -26.84 -4.05
C SER A 56 20.78 -27.44 -2.64
N GLN A 57 19.94 -26.81 -1.81
CA GLN A 57 19.25 -27.47 -0.69
C GLN A 57 17.80 -26.99 -0.59
N PHE A 58 16.94 -27.54 -1.46
CA PHE A 58 15.49 -27.50 -1.30
C PHE A 58 14.94 -28.93 -1.40
N GLU A 59 14.33 -29.43 -0.34
CA GLU A 59 13.44 -30.59 -0.43
C GLU A 59 12.17 -30.14 -1.17
N THR A 60 12.07 -30.48 -2.46
CA THR A 60 10.88 -30.16 -3.26
C THR A 60 9.75 -31.11 -2.97
N SER A 61 8.51 -30.61 -2.89
CA SER A 61 7.34 -31.47 -2.68
C SER A 61 7.12 -32.42 -3.86
N THR A 62 6.64 -33.63 -3.56
CA THR A 62 6.39 -34.71 -4.53
C THR A 62 5.43 -34.31 -5.66
N ILE A 63 4.55 -33.32 -5.41
CA ILE A 63 3.62 -32.76 -6.38
C ILE A 63 4.35 -31.98 -7.48
N PHE A 64 5.40 -31.21 -7.13
CA PHE A 64 6.18 -30.45 -8.11
C PHE A 64 6.96 -31.38 -9.05
N ALA A 65 7.66 -32.37 -8.49
CA ALA A 65 8.37 -33.38 -9.28
C ALA A 65 7.42 -34.18 -10.20
N GLY A 66 6.24 -34.57 -9.69
CA GLY A 66 5.20 -35.25 -10.47
C GLY A 66 4.66 -34.38 -11.63
N GLY A 67 4.42 -33.09 -11.38
CA GLY A 67 3.95 -32.14 -12.39
C GLY A 67 4.95 -31.92 -13.54
N VAL A 68 6.24 -31.78 -13.22
CA VAL A 68 7.29 -31.59 -14.24
C VAL A 68 7.45 -32.86 -15.10
N VAL A 69 7.43 -34.05 -14.50
CA VAL A 69 7.52 -35.33 -15.25
C VAL A 69 6.27 -35.59 -16.10
N ALA A 70 5.09 -35.14 -15.66
CA ALA A 70 3.87 -35.22 -16.46
C ALA A 70 3.91 -34.27 -17.67
N ALA A 71 4.32 -33.01 -17.48
CA ALA A 71 4.43 -32.01 -18.55
C ALA A 71 5.44 -32.41 -19.63
N ALA A 72 6.60 -32.95 -19.24
CA ALA A 72 7.63 -33.42 -20.16
C ALA A 72 7.19 -34.58 -21.07
N ARG A 73 6.11 -35.30 -20.73
CA ARG A 73 5.56 -36.40 -21.55
C ARG A 73 4.51 -35.94 -22.57
N THR A 74 4.08 -34.68 -22.52
CA THR A 74 3.00 -34.15 -23.38
C THR A 74 3.46 -33.33 -24.58
N GLU A 75 4.75 -32.98 -24.71
CA GLU A 75 5.23 -32.08 -25.78
C GLU A 75 5.64 -32.75 -27.11
N THR A 76 5.58 -34.08 -27.24
CA THR A 76 5.94 -34.77 -28.50
C THR A 76 4.75 -34.91 -29.48
N ALA A 77 4.10 -33.80 -29.86
CA ALA A 77 3.30 -33.68 -31.10
C ALA A 77 2.85 -32.23 -31.39
N LEU A 78 3.50 -31.53 -32.32
CA LEU A 78 3.02 -30.26 -32.89
C LEU A 78 3.02 -30.32 -34.43
N PRO A 79 1.90 -30.01 -35.11
CA PRO A 79 1.83 -29.94 -36.57
C PRO A 79 2.45 -28.63 -37.11
N PRO A 80 2.82 -28.58 -38.41
CA PRO A 80 3.57 -27.45 -38.97
C PRO A 80 2.75 -26.15 -39.11
N ALA A 81 3.43 -25.02 -38.95
CA ALA A 81 2.82 -23.68 -38.95
C ALA A 81 2.45 -23.17 -40.36
N PRO A 82 1.39 -22.34 -40.51
CA PRO A 82 0.98 -21.75 -41.78
C PRO A 82 1.91 -20.61 -42.24
N PRO A 83 1.93 -20.28 -43.56
CA PRO A 83 2.89 -19.35 -44.14
C PRO A 83 2.57 -17.86 -43.84
N LYS A 84 3.63 -17.04 -43.77
CA LYS A 84 3.55 -15.59 -43.51
C LYS A 84 3.15 -14.80 -44.77
N PRO A 85 2.36 -13.71 -44.65
CA PRO A 85 2.10 -12.79 -45.76
C PRO A 85 3.30 -11.85 -46.04
N ALA A 86 3.41 -11.44 -47.30
CA ALA A 86 4.53 -10.65 -47.84
C ALA A 86 4.45 -9.13 -47.52
N PRO A 87 5.58 -8.39 -47.54
CA PRO A 87 5.62 -6.97 -47.20
C PRO A 87 5.15 -6.07 -48.36
N ARG A 88 4.65 -4.87 -48.03
CA ARG A 88 4.47 -3.75 -48.97
C ARG A 88 4.97 -2.42 -48.36
N PRO A 89 5.33 -1.44 -49.19
CA PRO A 89 6.52 -0.63 -48.93
C PRO A 89 6.27 0.73 -48.28
N PHE A 90 7.33 1.25 -47.67
CA PHE A 90 7.51 2.66 -47.31
C PHE A 90 7.67 3.54 -48.58
N PRO A 91 7.30 4.82 -48.51
CA PRO A 91 8.31 5.82 -48.86
C PRO A 91 8.38 7.06 -47.94
N TRP A 92 9.63 7.36 -47.56
CA TRP A 92 10.31 8.67 -47.39
C TRP A 92 9.57 9.92 -47.92
N ALA A 93 9.73 11.13 -47.37
CA ALA A 93 10.83 11.76 -46.61
C ALA A 93 10.29 12.92 -45.71
N TRP A 94 11.01 13.58 -44.78
CA TRP A 94 12.46 13.77 -44.60
C TRP A 94 12.92 13.69 -43.13
N VAL A 95 14.14 13.18 -42.97
CA VAL A 95 15.06 13.11 -41.80
C VAL A 95 16.38 13.77 -42.27
N PRO A 96 17.39 14.17 -41.44
CA PRO A 96 17.51 14.37 -39.98
C PRO A 96 17.46 15.89 -39.64
N ALA A 97 17.98 16.50 -38.56
CA ALA A 97 18.74 16.09 -37.37
C ALA A 97 18.28 16.93 -36.14
N MET A 98 18.53 16.65 -34.86
CA MET A 98 19.56 15.92 -34.08
C MET A 98 20.88 16.66 -33.74
N ALA A 99 21.00 16.96 -32.44
CA ALA A 99 22.24 17.03 -31.64
C ALA A 99 23.26 18.17 -31.91
N ALA A 100 22.93 19.40 -31.50
CA ALA A 100 23.92 20.36 -31.01
C ALA A 100 23.32 21.32 -29.96
N LEU A 101 23.92 21.34 -28.76
CA LEU A 101 23.92 22.38 -27.69
C LEU A 101 23.64 21.88 -26.25
N VAL A 102 24.54 21.03 -25.77
CA VAL A 102 24.71 20.70 -24.33
C VAL A 102 25.67 21.71 -23.62
N VAL A 103 26.04 22.82 -24.27
CA VAL A 103 27.25 23.61 -23.90
C VAL A 103 26.97 25.09 -23.56
N ALA A 104 25.72 25.56 -23.58
CA ALA A 104 25.39 27.01 -23.44
C ALA A 104 24.37 27.36 -22.34
N ALA A 105 24.41 26.67 -21.19
CA ALA A 105 23.75 27.11 -19.95
C ALA A 105 24.70 27.17 -18.74
N PHE A 106 26.02 27.13 -19.01
CA PHE A 106 27.10 27.27 -18.04
C PHE A 106 27.80 28.62 -18.28
N LEU A 107 27.16 29.73 -17.85
CA LEU A 107 27.72 31.08 -17.59
C LEU A 107 26.57 32.11 -17.57
N GLY A 108 26.46 32.93 -16.52
CA GLY A 108 25.56 34.10 -16.57
C GLY A 108 24.73 34.49 -15.34
N GLY A 109 25.23 34.31 -14.11
CA GLY A 109 24.85 35.16 -12.96
C GLY A 109 23.44 34.98 -12.38
N LEU A 110 23.02 35.58 -11.25
CA LEU A 110 23.59 36.43 -10.17
C LEU A 110 22.45 36.39 -9.09
N LEU A 111 22.57 36.22 -7.76
CA LEU A 111 23.24 37.03 -6.72
C LEU A 111 22.75 36.52 -5.31
N VAL A 112 23.49 36.81 -4.22
CA VAL A 112 23.00 36.93 -2.80
C VAL A 112 22.48 35.64 -2.10
N ARG A 113 22.78 35.29 -0.84
CA ARG A 113 23.74 35.69 0.23
C ARG A 113 23.81 34.53 1.26
N LYS A 114 24.92 34.34 1.98
CA LYS A 114 24.94 33.70 3.34
C LYS A 114 25.98 34.37 4.26
N PRO A 115 25.75 34.41 5.59
CA PRO A 115 26.64 35.04 6.59
C PRO A 115 27.74 34.07 7.10
N PRO A 116 28.70 34.53 7.92
CA PRO A 116 29.92 33.78 8.23
C PRO A 116 29.87 33.03 9.58
N GLU A 117 30.57 31.89 9.65
CA GLU A 117 30.94 31.24 10.91
C GLU A 117 32.46 31.12 11.00
N ALA A 118 33.06 31.91 11.90
CA ALA A 118 34.47 31.87 12.25
C ALA A 118 34.59 31.66 13.76
N ALA A 119 34.42 30.42 14.24
CA ALA A 119 34.53 30.10 15.66
C ALA A 119 34.78 28.60 15.97
N VAL A 120 35.82 27.98 15.39
CA VAL A 120 36.56 26.89 16.08
C VAL A 120 38.05 27.01 15.75
N ARG A 121 38.80 27.68 16.64
CA ARG A 121 40.26 27.59 16.75
C ARG A 121 40.55 27.18 18.19
N GLU A 122 41.62 26.40 18.37
CA GLU A 122 41.97 25.68 19.62
C GLU A 122 40.98 24.53 19.91
N THR A 123 41.39 23.29 20.16
CA THR A 123 42.68 22.75 20.63
C THR A 123 42.90 21.40 19.91
N ILE A 124 44.09 21.03 19.44
CA ILE A 124 45.13 20.30 20.22
C ILE A 124 46.46 20.41 19.46
N ARG A 125 47.54 20.70 20.17
CA ARG A 125 48.92 20.50 19.67
C ARG A 125 49.34 19.07 19.95
N GLU A 126 49.61 18.29 18.92
CA GLU A 126 50.46 17.09 19.05
C GLU A 126 51.81 17.32 18.37
N ARG A 127 52.84 16.67 18.92
CA ARG A 127 54.25 16.98 18.67
C ARG A 127 54.68 16.56 17.26
N GLU A 128 55.29 17.48 16.53
CA GLU A 128 56.17 17.12 15.41
C GLU A 128 57.41 16.38 15.95
N VAL A 129 57.59 15.14 15.52
CA VAL A 129 58.90 14.48 15.51
C VAL A 129 59.46 14.69 14.10
N PRO A 130 60.68 15.23 13.92
CA PRO A 130 61.20 15.50 12.59
C PRO A 130 61.58 14.19 11.88
N GLY A 131 60.73 13.75 10.95
CA GLY A 131 61.11 12.82 9.89
C GLY A 131 62.08 13.47 8.90
N PRO A 132 62.85 12.68 8.12
CA PRO A 132 63.84 13.21 7.19
C PRO A 132 63.19 14.10 6.12
N ALA A 133 63.91 15.12 5.66
CA ALA A 133 63.40 16.07 4.69
C ALA A 133 63.18 15.41 3.32
N VAL A 134 61.91 15.28 2.92
CA VAL A 134 61.50 14.91 1.56
C VAL A 134 61.42 16.18 0.69
N GLU A 135 62.03 16.13 -0.49
CA GLU A 135 62.20 17.31 -1.34
C GLU A 135 60.85 17.82 -1.89
N LYS A 136 60.69 19.16 -1.87
CA LYS A 136 59.49 19.82 -2.41
C LYS A 136 59.53 19.83 -3.95
N PRO A 137 58.37 19.83 -4.63
CA PRO A 137 58.32 19.91 -6.09
C PRO A 137 59.07 21.15 -6.61
N LEU A 138 59.96 20.93 -7.58
CA LEU A 138 60.94 21.89 -8.10
C LEU A 138 60.32 23.26 -8.40
N THR A 139 60.78 24.28 -7.68
CA THR A 139 60.33 25.65 -7.86
C THR A 139 60.84 26.23 -9.18
N ARG A 140 60.35 27.42 -9.55
CA ARG A 140 60.90 28.15 -10.70
C ARG A 140 62.40 28.42 -10.56
N ALA A 141 62.87 28.70 -9.34
CA ALA A 141 64.29 28.96 -9.08
C ALA A 141 65.14 27.71 -9.30
N ASP A 142 64.66 26.52 -8.92
CA ASP A 142 65.40 25.27 -9.13
C ASP A 142 65.55 24.94 -10.61
N LYS A 143 64.51 25.19 -11.41
CA LYS A 143 64.54 25.03 -12.88
C LYS A 143 65.53 26.01 -13.53
N GLU A 144 65.56 27.27 -13.07
CA GLU A 144 66.52 28.27 -13.54
C GLU A 144 67.96 28.01 -13.06
N ARG A 145 68.15 27.24 -11.98
CA ARG A 145 69.45 26.76 -11.50
C ARG A 145 70.00 25.64 -12.38
N ILE A 146 69.22 24.58 -12.63
CA ILE A 146 69.62 23.44 -13.46
C ILE A 146 70.06 23.90 -14.88
N LEU A 147 69.32 24.83 -15.49
CA LEU A 147 69.67 25.41 -16.79
C LEU A 147 71.03 26.15 -16.81
N ARG A 148 71.45 26.72 -15.68
CA ARG A 148 72.76 27.40 -15.55
C ARG A 148 73.89 26.44 -15.24
N GLU A 149 73.67 25.57 -14.26
CA GLU A 149 74.73 24.77 -13.61
C GLU A 149 75.02 23.47 -14.36
N GLU A 150 74.01 22.80 -14.93
CA GLU A 150 74.19 21.53 -15.65
C GLU A 150 74.26 21.72 -17.17
N PHE A 151 73.45 22.64 -17.73
CA PHE A 151 73.40 22.90 -19.18
C PHE A 151 74.31 24.06 -19.64
N GLY A 152 74.96 24.78 -18.71
CA GLY A 152 75.91 25.85 -19.05
C GLY A 152 75.29 27.07 -19.76
N LEU A 153 73.98 27.29 -19.60
CA LEU A 153 73.25 28.38 -20.26
C LEU A 153 73.21 29.66 -19.41
N VAL A 154 73.26 30.81 -20.07
CA VAL A 154 73.14 32.15 -19.49
C VAL A 154 71.98 32.91 -20.12
N HIS A 155 71.26 33.67 -19.28
CA HIS A 155 70.11 34.46 -19.73
C HIS A 155 70.55 35.87 -20.15
N ASP A 156 70.26 36.24 -21.40
CA ASP A 156 70.64 37.51 -22.03
C ASP A 156 69.46 38.50 -22.05
N GLY A 157 68.81 38.67 -20.89
CA GLY A 157 67.62 39.52 -20.72
C GLY A 157 66.32 39.01 -21.37
N ASN A 158 66.40 38.33 -22.52
CA ASN A 158 65.23 37.92 -23.32
C ASN A 158 65.23 36.44 -23.75
N ARG A 159 66.33 35.69 -23.52
CA ARG A 159 66.51 34.29 -23.94
C ARG A 159 67.71 33.64 -23.24
N TRP A 160 67.72 32.31 -23.19
CA TRP A 160 68.85 31.50 -22.72
C TRP A 160 69.80 31.15 -23.89
N LEU A 161 71.11 31.30 -23.68
CA LEU A 161 72.18 31.06 -24.66
C LEU A 161 73.31 30.22 -24.01
N PRO A 162 74.09 29.43 -24.76
CA PRO A 162 75.33 28.85 -24.23
C PRO A 162 76.35 29.93 -23.82
N LYS A 163 77.03 29.74 -22.68
CA LYS A 163 77.99 30.70 -22.14
C LYS A 163 79.12 31.08 -23.12
N SER A 164 79.67 30.10 -23.83
CA SER A 164 80.69 30.31 -24.87
C SER A 164 80.22 31.22 -26.02
N MET A 165 78.93 31.17 -26.35
CA MET A 165 78.34 32.02 -27.39
C MET A 165 78.23 33.47 -26.90
N LYS A 166 77.82 33.67 -25.64
CA LYS A 166 77.78 35.01 -25.02
C LYS A 166 79.17 35.66 -24.95
N GLU A 167 80.17 34.94 -24.46
CA GLU A 167 81.56 35.42 -24.40
C GLU A 167 82.14 35.74 -25.78
N SER A 168 81.67 35.07 -26.83
CA SER A 168 82.08 35.35 -28.22
C SER A 168 81.43 36.62 -28.77
N PHE A 169 80.15 36.87 -28.48
CA PHE A 169 79.49 38.14 -28.81
C PHE A 169 80.12 39.34 -28.08
N GLU A 170 80.49 39.17 -26.80
CA GLU A 170 81.19 40.20 -26.01
C GLU A 170 82.57 40.53 -26.58
N LYS A 171 83.23 39.57 -27.25
CA LYS A 171 84.49 39.76 -28.01
C LYS A 171 84.29 40.30 -29.43
N GLY A 172 83.07 40.68 -29.80
CA GLY A 172 82.75 41.33 -31.09
C GLY A 172 82.45 40.39 -32.26
N PHE A 173 82.54 39.06 -32.07
CA PHE A 173 82.16 38.07 -33.07
C PHE A 173 80.64 38.07 -33.29
N VAL A 174 80.19 37.56 -34.43
CA VAL A 174 78.77 37.45 -34.78
C VAL A 174 78.42 36.03 -35.22
N CYS A 175 77.16 35.65 -35.03
CA CYS A 175 76.65 34.32 -35.39
C CYS A 175 75.91 34.40 -36.73
N VAL A 176 76.41 33.72 -37.76
CA VAL A 176 75.75 33.61 -39.07
C VAL A 176 75.53 32.15 -39.40
N GLY A 177 74.26 31.73 -39.51
CA GLY A 177 73.89 30.34 -39.82
C GLY A 177 74.11 29.32 -38.68
N GLY A 178 74.46 29.76 -37.47
CA GLY A 178 74.78 28.90 -36.32
C GLY A 178 76.26 28.84 -35.97
N GLU A 179 77.14 29.33 -36.84
CA GLU A 179 78.58 29.43 -36.58
C GLU A 179 78.97 30.83 -36.09
N MET A 180 79.91 30.90 -35.14
CA MET A 180 80.53 32.15 -34.69
C MET A 180 81.72 32.51 -35.59
N MET A 181 81.76 33.74 -36.11
CA MET A 181 82.83 34.23 -36.98
C MET A 181 83.10 35.73 -36.76
N SER A 182 84.21 36.26 -37.30
CA SER A 182 84.49 37.69 -37.19
C SER A 182 83.48 38.51 -37.99
N ARG A 183 83.42 39.83 -37.77
CA ARG A 183 82.51 40.71 -38.53
C ARG A 183 82.87 40.78 -40.01
N ASP A 184 84.15 40.66 -40.34
CA ASP A 184 84.63 40.70 -41.73
C ASP A 184 84.32 39.39 -42.46
N ASP A 185 84.54 38.24 -41.80
CA ASP A 185 84.13 36.92 -42.30
C ASP A 185 82.60 36.83 -42.47
N ALA A 186 81.85 37.38 -41.53
CA ALA A 186 80.40 37.44 -41.60
C ALA A 186 79.91 38.33 -42.74
N PHE A 187 80.59 39.44 -43.02
CA PHE A 187 80.27 40.31 -44.15
C PHE A 187 80.50 39.57 -45.48
N ALA A 188 81.65 38.91 -45.63
CA ALA A 188 81.97 38.07 -46.79
C ALA A 188 80.94 36.93 -46.99
N LYS A 189 80.61 36.21 -45.91
CA LYS A 189 79.66 35.08 -45.94
C LYS A 189 78.20 35.51 -46.17
N LEU A 190 77.84 36.74 -45.81
CA LEU A 190 76.52 37.32 -46.09
C LEU A 190 76.42 37.91 -47.51
N SER A 191 77.53 38.30 -48.13
CA SER A 191 77.54 38.82 -49.51
C SER A 191 77.30 37.77 -50.60
N GLU A 192 77.49 36.47 -50.33
CA GLU A 192 77.30 35.40 -51.33
C GLU A 192 75.93 34.70 -51.29
N GLY A 193 75.04 35.02 -50.34
CA GLY A 193 73.65 34.56 -50.34
C GLY A 193 73.16 34.00 -49.01
N ARG A 194 71.84 34.04 -48.81
CA ARG A 194 71.15 33.88 -47.53
C ARG A 194 71.53 32.61 -46.74
N ALA A 195 72.23 32.79 -45.63
CA ALA A 195 72.34 31.78 -44.58
C ALA A 195 70.97 31.50 -43.92
N LYS A 196 70.67 30.23 -43.65
CA LYS A 196 69.44 29.78 -42.98
C LYS A 196 69.60 29.93 -41.45
N PRO A 197 68.57 30.30 -40.67
CA PRO A 197 68.70 30.39 -39.21
C PRO A 197 68.88 29.00 -38.57
N PRO A 198 69.57 28.88 -37.43
CA PRO A 198 69.68 27.62 -36.70
C PRO A 198 68.33 27.18 -36.13
N ASP A 199 68.14 25.87 -36.00
CA ASP A 199 66.92 25.28 -35.44
C ASP A 199 66.71 25.65 -33.97
N LYS A 200 65.46 25.92 -33.59
CA LYS A 200 65.10 26.21 -32.20
C LYS A 200 65.08 24.93 -31.38
N ILE A 201 65.94 24.86 -30.36
CA ILE A 201 65.83 23.86 -29.29
C ILE A 201 64.53 24.13 -28.53
N ASP A 202 63.61 23.17 -28.50
CA ASP A 202 62.41 23.27 -27.66
C ASP A 202 62.75 22.90 -26.22
N ILE A 203 62.98 23.94 -25.41
CA ILE A 203 63.27 23.84 -23.98
C ILE A 203 62.18 23.06 -23.23
N ARG A 204 60.92 23.07 -23.70
CA ARG A 204 59.84 22.28 -23.06
C ARG A 204 60.02 20.79 -23.31
N ALA A 205 60.42 20.40 -24.51
CA ALA A 205 60.68 18.99 -24.83
C ALA A 205 61.87 18.43 -24.03
N GLU A 206 62.91 19.24 -23.80
CA GLU A 206 64.07 18.80 -23.02
C GLU A 206 63.79 18.77 -21.50
N VAL A 207 63.00 19.72 -20.97
CA VAL A 207 62.49 19.64 -19.59
C VAL A 207 61.58 18.43 -19.39
N ASP A 208 60.70 18.13 -20.35
CA ASP A 208 59.82 16.96 -20.29
C ASP A 208 60.62 15.64 -20.29
N LYS A 209 61.71 15.54 -21.06
CA LYS A 209 62.65 14.40 -21.03
C LYS A 209 63.37 14.25 -19.70
N GLU A 210 63.95 15.34 -19.16
CA GLU A 210 64.78 15.22 -17.95
C GLU A 210 63.91 14.95 -16.70
N MET A 211 62.71 15.53 -16.63
CA MET A 211 61.73 15.14 -15.59
C MET A 211 61.34 13.65 -15.71
N ALA A 212 61.20 13.12 -16.94
CA ALA A 212 60.95 11.69 -17.18
C ALA A 212 62.13 10.78 -16.81
N ARG A 213 63.37 11.30 -16.82
CA ARG A 213 64.58 10.63 -16.33
C ARG A 213 64.67 10.67 -14.80
N LEU A 214 64.28 11.77 -14.17
CA LEU A 214 64.20 11.94 -12.71
C LEU A 214 63.02 11.18 -12.06
N GLY A 215 62.31 10.33 -12.79
CA GLY A 215 61.23 9.50 -12.26
C GLY A 215 59.85 10.20 -12.17
N TYR A 216 59.70 11.39 -12.73
CA TYR A 216 58.43 12.11 -12.79
C TYR A 216 57.71 11.90 -14.13
N GLU A 217 56.40 12.04 -14.12
CA GLU A 217 55.56 11.96 -15.30
C GLU A 217 54.57 13.14 -15.33
N LYS A 218 54.23 13.59 -16.54
CA LYS A 218 53.53 14.84 -16.77
C LYS A 218 52.02 14.62 -16.86
N VAL A 219 51.31 14.96 -15.80
CA VAL A 219 49.83 14.91 -15.73
C VAL A 219 49.29 16.32 -15.93
N GLY A 220 48.79 16.59 -17.14
CA GLY A 220 48.33 17.92 -17.54
C GLY A 220 49.48 18.95 -17.54
N THR A 221 49.44 19.90 -16.60
CA THR A 221 50.46 20.94 -16.44
C THR A 221 51.49 20.64 -15.34
N THR A 222 51.33 19.54 -14.60
CA THR A 222 52.11 19.23 -13.39
C THR A 222 52.93 17.96 -13.58
N PHE A 223 54.15 17.94 -13.05
CA PHE A 223 54.97 16.73 -12.97
C PHE A 223 54.70 16.04 -11.62
N VAL A 224 54.42 14.74 -11.68
CA VAL A 224 54.06 13.90 -10.52
C VAL A 224 55.02 12.71 -10.48
N PRO A 225 55.53 12.27 -9.31
CA PRO A 225 56.34 11.06 -9.21
C PRO A 225 55.62 9.84 -9.79
N ARG A 226 56.32 9.00 -10.58
CA ARG A 226 55.73 7.76 -11.13
C ARG A 226 55.24 6.82 -10.03
N GLU A 227 55.94 6.75 -8.91
CA GLU A 227 55.54 5.99 -7.72
C GLU A 227 54.16 6.38 -7.18
N TRP A 228 53.76 7.65 -7.25
CA TRP A 228 52.42 8.09 -6.83
C TRP A 228 51.35 7.70 -7.84
N LEU A 229 51.68 7.75 -9.14
CA LEU A 229 50.79 7.27 -10.22
C LEU A 229 50.61 5.75 -10.12
N GLU A 230 51.66 5.02 -9.77
CA GLU A 230 51.59 3.59 -9.44
C GLU A 230 50.73 3.31 -8.20
N ALA A 231 50.84 4.12 -7.14
CA ALA A 231 50.02 3.97 -5.94
C ALA A 231 48.53 4.25 -6.22
N TRP A 232 48.21 5.30 -6.98
CA TRP A 232 46.84 5.61 -7.40
C TRP A 232 46.25 4.57 -8.36
N THR A 233 47.04 4.03 -9.31
CA THR A 233 46.60 2.94 -10.20
C THR A 233 46.40 1.62 -9.46
N LYS A 234 47.18 1.35 -8.41
CA LYS A 234 46.94 0.27 -7.42
C LYS A 234 45.74 0.56 -6.49
N GLY A 235 45.10 1.72 -6.62
CA GLY A 235 43.85 2.08 -5.94
C GLY A 235 44.01 2.65 -4.54
N LEU A 236 45.23 2.93 -4.09
CA LEU A 236 45.53 3.49 -2.77
C LEU A 236 45.09 4.96 -2.64
N VAL A 237 44.79 5.36 -1.41
CA VAL A 237 44.42 6.72 -1.02
C VAL A 237 45.61 7.37 -0.32
N GLN A 238 46.05 8.52 -0.82
CA GLN A 238 47.10 9.32 -0.17
C GLN A 238 46.49 10.11 0.99
N VAL A 239 46.98 9.90 2.20
CA VAL A 239 46.53 10.56 3.44
C VAL A 239 47.58 11.49 4.04
N GLY A 240 48.78 11.50 3.46
CA GLY A 240 49.90 12.41 3.72
C GLY A 240 50.98 12.24 2.65
N PRO A 241 52.09 12.99 2.67
CA PRO A 241 53.11 12.95 1.61
C PRO A 241 53.58 11.52 1.29
N ASP A 242 53.99 10.78 2.32
CA ASP A 242 54.45 9.39 2.23
C ASP A 242 53.47 8.39 2.88
N ALA A 243 52.30 8.86 3.29
CA ALA A 243 51.31 8.08 4.02
C ALA A 243 50.17 7.64 3.09
N TRP A 244 50.06 6.32 2.91
CA TRP A 244 49.12 5.68 2.00
C TRP A 244 48.26 4.67 2.75
N MET A 245 46.98 4.63 2.41
CA MET A 245 46.01 3.66 2.93
C MET A 245 45.30 2.97 1.77
N THR A 246 44.85 1.73 1.97
CA THR A 246 43.79 1.18 1.11
C THR A 246 42.51 1.99 1.27
N ARG A 247 41.60 1.92 0.29
CA ARG A 247 40.28 2.57 0.38
C ARG A 247 39.48 2.09 1.59
N GLU A 248 39.67 0.84 2.00
CA GLU A 248 38.99 0.25 3.14
C GLU A 248 39.56 0.76 4.47
N GLU A 249 40.88 0.81 4.63
CA GLU A 249 41.53 1.41 5.81
C GLU A 249 41.18 2.89 5.96
N PHE A 250 41.23 3.66 4.85
CA PHE A 250 40.84 5.07 4.84
C PHE A 250 39.37 5.26 5.24
N ARG A 251 38.46 4.44 4.69
CA ARG A 251 37.04 4.43 5.09
C ARG A 251 36.93 4.14 6.59
N ASN A 252 37.59 3.10 7.10
CA ASN A 252 37.46 2.68 8.50
C ASN A 252 38.02 3.74 9.47
N ASP A 253 39.16 4.37 9.16
CA ASP A 253 39.74 5.48 9.93
C ASP A 253 38.84 6.72 9.91
N PHE A 254 38.33 7.11 8.73
CA PHE A 254 37.41 8.24 8.57
C PHE A 254 36.12 8.02 9.37
N MET A 255 35.50 6.85 9.24
CA MET A 255 34.28 6.47 9.97
C MET A 255 34.50 6.52 11.49
N LYS A 256 35.64 6.00 11.96
CA LYS A 256 36.00 6.03 13.38
C LYS A 256 36.24 7.45 13.90
N ARG A 257 37.04 8.26 13.18
CA ARG A 257 37.43 9.63 13.59
C ARG A 257 36.23 10.56 13.73
N TYR A 258 35.23 10.42 12.87
CA TYR A 258 34.03 11.28 12.85
C TYR A 258 32.79 10.64 13.52
N ASN A 259 32.95 9.52 14.24
CA ASN A 259 31.87 8.75 14.87
C ASN A 259 30.69 8.45 13.92
N LEU A 260 31.03 8.08 12.68
CA LEU A 260 30.09 7.77 11.62
C LEU A 260 29.78 6.28 11.58
N VAL A 261 28.62 5.95 11.02
CA VAL A 261 28.10 4.59 10.81
C VAL A 261 27.43 4.53 9.45
N GLU A 262 27.58 3.39 8.76
CA GLU A 262 26.81 3.10 7.56
C GLU A 262 25.37 2.82 7.98
N TYR A 263 24.43 3.39 7.24
CA TYR A 263 23.01 3.25 7.51
C TYR A 263 22.55 1.82 7.14
N PRO A 264 21.76 1.11 7.98
CA PRO A 264 21.55 -0.33 7.82
C PRO A 264 20.83 -0.79 6.53
N GLU A 265 20.25 0.13 5.76
CA GLU A 265 19.35 -0.17 4.65
C GLU A 265 20.05 -0.38 3.29
N GLY A 266 21.37 -0.61 3.30
CA GLY A 266 22.14 -0.95 2.09
C GLY A 266 22.32 0.21 1.10
N SER A 267 21.92 1.43 1.45
CA SER A 267 22.08 2.62 0.61
C SER A 267 23.53 3.12 0.49
N GLY A 268 24.45 2.60 1.30
CA GLY A 268 25.82 3.12 1.44
C GLY A 268 25.89 4.51 2.09
N THR A 269 24.77 5.02 2.63
CA THR A 269 24.73 6.34 3.27
C THR A 269 25.49 6.31 4.59
N ILE A 270 26.44 7.22 4.74
CA ILE A 270 27.22 7.41 5.96
C ILE A 270 26.61 8.58 6.76
N MET A 271 26.41 8.39 8.07
CA MET A 271 25.84 9.40 8.98
C MET A 271 26.42 9.28 10.39
N SER A 272 26.22 10.28 11.26
CA SER A 272 26.62 10.19 12.67
C SER A 272 25.80 9.14 13.43
N ARG A 273 26.38 8.54 14.48
CA ARG A 273 25.63 7.62 15.36
C ARG A 273 24.38 8.25 15.96
N GLU A 274 24.49 9.49 16.42
CA GLU A 274 23.37 10.25 17.00
C GLU A 274 22.21 10.38 16.01
N HIS A 275 22.48 10.76 14.76
CA HIS A 275 21.44 10.89 13.74
C HIS A 275 20.85 9.53 13.31
N ARG A 276 21.67 8.47 13.26
CA ARG A 276 21.16 7.10 13.12
C ARG A 276 20.21 6.75 14.27
N ASP A 277 20.58 7.07 15.50
CA ASP A 277 19.81 6.71 16.70
C ASP A 277 18.49 7.50 16.79
N GLU A 278 18.47 8.76 16.31
CA GLU A 278 17.24 9.51 16.05
C GLU A 278 16.35 8.83 14.99
N LEU A 279 16.91 8.43 13.85
CA LEU A 279 16.17 7.76 12.77
C LEU A 279 15.63 6.39 13.20
N VAL A 280 16.35 5.67 14.05
CA VAL A 280 15.89 4.42 14.67
C VAL A 280 14.79 4.71 15.70
N ALA A 281 14.96 5.71 16.57
CA ALA A 281 13.93 6.10 17.53
C ALA A 281 12.62 6.53 16.86
N GLN A 282 12.68 7.13 15.66
CA GLN A 282 11.50 7.49 14.86
C GLN A 282 10.71 6.30 14.31
N ARG A 283 11.28 5.09 14.27
CA ARG A 283 10.62 3.86 13.78
C ARG A 283 9.80 3.13 14.84
N ILE A 284 10.07 3.41 16.10
CA ILE A 284 9.40 2.74 17.22
C ILE A 284 8.00 3.35 17.38
N VAL A 285 6.97 2.52 17.26
CA VAL A 285 5.58 2.88 17.57
C VAL A 285 5.47 3.07 19.08
N ARG A 286 5.25 4.32 19.51
CA ARG A 286 5.06 4.66 20.92
C ARG A 286 3.61 5.00 21.16
N ARG A 287 3.09 4.62 22.33
CA ARG A 287 1.81 5.15 22.82
C ARG A 287 1.98 6.66 23.08
N PRO A 288 1.19 7.55 22.47
CA PRO A 288 1.23 8.96 22.80
C PRO A 288 0.67 9.22 24.21
N ASP A 289 1.18 10.21 24.93
CA ASP A 289 0.67 10.59 26.26
C ASP A 289 -0.81 11.06 26.22
N THR A 290 -1.26 11.53 25.05
CA THR A 290 -2.63 11.94 24.77
C THR A 290 -3.55 10.80 24.31
N ALA A 291 -3.08 9.54 24.31
CA ALA A 291 -3.84 8.37 23.87
C ALA A 291 -5.11 8.15 24.70
N THR A 292 -6.26 8.25 24.06
CA THR A 292 -7.59 8.08 24.69
C THR A 292 -8.01 6.61 24.80
N ALA A 293 -7.36 5.69 24.10
CA ALA A 293 -7.73 4.28 24.06
C ALA A 293 -6.69 3.37 24.74
N ASP A 294 -7.06 2.76 25.87
CA ASP A 294 -6.30 1.69 26.52
C ASP A 294 -7.07 0.36 26.41
N ASN A 295 -6.51 -0.63 25.71
CA ASN A 295 -7.15 -1.92 25.44
C ASN A 295 -6.15 -2.92 24.84
N GLU A 296 -6.60 -4.15 24.62
CA GLU A 296 -5.78 -5.26 24.11
C GLU A 296 -5.21 -5.00 22.70
N VAL A 297 -5.92 -4.22 21.86
CA VAL A 297 -5.43 -3.84 20.54
C VAL A 297 -4.31 -2.82 20.68
N THR A 298 -4.51 -1.73 21.43
CA THR A 298 -3.49 -0.69 21.58
C THR A 298 -2.26 -1.18 22.35
N ALA A 299 -2.43 -2.09 23.30
CA ALA A 299 -1.33 -2.79 23.98
C ALA A 299 -0.47 -3.63 23.02
N ALA A 300 -1.08 -4.28 22.01
CA ALA A 300 -0.37 -5.07 21.01
C ALA A 300 0.39 -4.23 19.96
N LEU A 301 0.09 -2.92 19.86
CA LEU A 301 0.77 -1.99 18.94
C LEU A 301 1.99 -1.30 19.57
N ALA A 302 2.02 -1.21 20.90
CA ALA A 302 3.08 -0.49 21.61
C ALA A 302 4.43 -1.23 21.50
N GLY A 303 5.47 -0.51 21.05
CA GLY A 303 6.82 -1.06 20.92
C GLY A 303 7.07 -1.87 19.64
N LEU A 304 6.13 -1.90 18.68
CA LEU A 304 6.40 -2.37 17.33
C LEU A 304 7.42 -1.45 16.64
N GLU A 305 8.27 -2.01 15.78
CA GLU A 305 9.25 -1.26 14.99
C GLU A 305 8.90 -1.27 13.50
N ILE A 306 8.98 -0.11 12.85
CA ILE A 306 8.85 0.05 11.41
C ILE A 306 10.19 -0.26 10.76
N GLY A 307 10.27 -1.41 10.10
CA GLY A 307 11.46 -1.85 9.38
C GLY A 307 11.68 -1.11 8.04
N PRO A 308 12.78 -1.45 7.34
CA PRO A 308 13.20 -0.76 6.12
C PRO A 308 12.20 -0.93 4.96
N PRO A 309 11.92 0.13 4.18
CA PRO A 309 11.03 0.01 3.02
C PRO A 309 11.64 -0.84 1.91
N ALA A 310 10.82 -1.68 1.30
CA ALA A 310 11.08 -2.28 -0.01
C ALA A 310 10.13 -1.66 -1.04
N ALA A 311 10.67 -1.10 -2.14
CA ALA A 311 9.89 -0.36 -3.14
C ALA A 311 10.09 -0.90 -4.56
N PHE A 312 9.00 -1.13 -5.28
CA PHE A 312 9.01 -1.62 -6.66
C PHE A 312 7.74 -1.20 -7.41
N LYS A 313 7.89 -0.65 -8.62
CA LYS A 313 6.79 -0.20 -9.52
C LYS A 313 5.67 0.60 -8.80
N GLY A 314 6.06 1.53 -7.93
CA GLY A 314 5.11 2.40 -7.20
C GLY A 314 4.40 1.73 -6.01
N LEU A 315 4.64 0.45 -5.74
CA LEU A 315 4.28 -0.21 -4.49
C LEU A 315 5.47 -0.12 -3.52
N THR A 316 5.24 0.34 -2.29
CA THR A 316 6.24 0.30 -1.21
C THR A 316 5.68 -0.45 -0.01
N LEU A 317 6.45 -1.39 0.53
CA LEU A 317 6.12 -2.20 1.70
C LEU A 317 7.10 -1.90 2.83
N TYR A 318 6.58 -1.52 4.00
CA TYR A 318 7.34 -1.38 5.24
C TYR A 318 7.01 -2.58 6.15
N PRO A 319 7.94 -3.52 6.42
CA PRO A 319 7.70 -4.62 7.34
C PRO A 319 7.53 -4.08 8.77
N ILE A 320 6.59 -4.64 9.53
CA ILE A 320 6.38 -4.29 10.93
C ILE A 320 6.92 -5.40 11.82
N LEU A 321 7.92 -5.06 12.62
CA LEU A 321 8.72 -5.98 13.40
C LEU A 321 8.22 -5.99 14.86
N ALA A 322 8.07 -7.18 15.44
CA ALA A 322 7.76 -7.35 16.84
C ALA A 322 9.04 -7.54 17.67
N PRO A 323 9.18 -6.90 18.85
CA PRO A 323 10.36 -7.04 19.71
C PRO A 323 10.42 -8.41 20.42
N ARG A 324 9.35 -9.20 20.38
CA ARG A 324 9.27 -10.57 20.92
C ARG A 324 8.34 -11.40 20.04
N GLU A 325 8.72 -12.66 19.79
CA GLU A 325 7.82 -13.61 19.14
C GLU A 325 6.68 -14.02 20.09
N ALA A 326 5.43 -13.94 19.61
CA ALA A 326 4.30 -14.58 20.25
C ALA A 326 4.22 -16.05 19.80
N GLY A 327 3.86 -16.95 20.71
CA GLY A 327 3.71 -18.38 20.41
C GLY A 327 2.75 -18.65 19.25
N GLU A 328 2.94 -19.82 18.61
CA GLU A 328 2.22 -20.21 17.39
C GLU A 328 0.69 -20.23 17.56
N PRO A 329 -0.07 -20.05 16.47
CA PRO A 329 -1.53 -20.11 16.51
C PRO A 329 -2.04 -21.54 16.32
N ASP A 330 -3.00 -21.99 17.12
CA ASP A 330 -3.62 -23.32 17.00
C ASP A 330 -4.56 -23.46 15.78
N PHE A 331 -4.47 -22.57 14.79
CA PHE A 331 -5.33 -22.50 13.62
C PHE A 331 -4.55 -22.37 12.30
N VAL A 332 -5.20 -22.78 11.21
CA VAL A 332 -4.68 -22.72 9.84
C VAL A 332 -5.50 -21.74 8.99
N ASN A 333 -4.97 -21.31 7.83
CA ASN A 333 -5.71 -20.47 6.90
C ASN A 333 -6.71 -21.29 6.06
N LEU A 334 -7.76 -20.63 5.55
CA LEU A 334 -8.83 -21.27 4.77
C LEU A 334 -8.32 -22.08 3.56
N ALA A 335 -7.41 -21.54 2.76
CA ALA A 335 -6.94 -22.22 1.55
C ALA A 335 -6.18 -23.52 1.87
N ALA A 336 -5.34 -23.52 2.91
CA ALA A 336 -4.66 -24.73 3.37
C ALA A 336 -5.66 -25.80 3.85
N ALA A 337 -6.72 -25.39 4.54
CA ALA A 337 -7.76 -26.30 5.02
C ALA A 337 -8.65 -26.87 3.90
N LEU A 338 -8.94 -26.05 2.87
CA LEU A 338 -9.61 -26.48 1.63
C LEU A 338 -8.73 -27.45 0.82
N GLN A 339 -7.44 -27.15 0.68
CA GLN A 339 -6.48 -28.02 -0.01
C GLN A 339 -6.30 -29.37 0.71
N ALA A 340 -6.38 -29.39 2.03
CA ALA A 340 -6.39 -30.61 2.84
C ALA A 340 -7.73 -31.39 2.79
N GLY A 341 -8.78 -30.85 2.16
CA GLY A 341 -10.11 -31.46 2.14
C GLY A 341 -10.84 -31.46 3.49
N THR A 342 -10.37 -30.66 4.45
CA THR A 342 -10.90 -30.59 5.82
C THR A 342 -11.98 -29.53 6.01
N VAL A 343 -12.26 -28.72 4.99
CA VAL A 343 -13.28 -27.67 5.03
C VAL A 343 -14.23 -27.79 3.85
N GLU A 344 -15.52 -27.60 4.14
CA GLU A 344 -16.59 -27.49 3.14
C GLU A 344 -17.27 -26.12 3.28
N ILE A 345 -17.54 -25.45 2.15
CA ILE A 345 -18.27 -24.18 2.10
C ILE A 345 -19.57 -24.41 1.32
N ALA A 346 -20.71 -24.18 1.98
CA ALA A 346 -22.04 -24.33 1.38
C ALA A 346 -22.74 -22.98 1.17
N ASP A 347 -23.17 -22.72 -0.07
CA ASP A 347 -23.98 -21.57 -0.48
C ASP A 347 -25.50 -21.81 -0.23
N GLY A 348 -25.84 -22.42 0.91
CA GLY A 348 -27.23 -22.69 1.32
C GLY A 348 -27.83 -21.61 2.23
N GLY A 349 -27.05 -20.60 2.61
CA GLY A 349 -27.44 -19.55 3.55
C GLY A 349 -28.13 -18.34 2.90
N PRO A 350 -28.47 -17.32 3.72
CA PRO A 350 -28.78 -15.98 3.22
C PRO A 350 -27.65 -15.46 2.33
N PRO A 351 -27.93 -14.67 1.28
CA PRO A 351 -26.92 -14.22 0.29
C PRO A 351 -25.66 -13.52 0.84
N PHE A 352 -25.66 -13.02 2.09
CA PHE A 352 -24.51 -12.40 2.77
C PHE A 352 -23.88 -13.28 3.85
N GLU A 353 -24.13 -14.58 3.79
CA GLU A 353 -23.57 -15.55 4.71
C GLU A 353 -23.30 -16.86 3.98
N VAL A 354 -22.12 -17.44 4.17
CA VAL A 354 -21.85 -18.82 3.75
C VAL A 354 -21.73 -19.71 4.98
N ARG A 355 -22.06 -20.99 4.83
CA ARG A 355 -21.93 -21.98 5.90
C ARG A 355 -20.62 -22.73 5.71
N VAL A 356 -19.72 -22.63 6.68
CA VAL A 356 -18.41 -23.29 6.64
C VAL A 356 -18.36 -24.40 7.69
N THR A 357 -18.09 -25.62 7.26
CA THR A 357 -17.93 -26.80 8.13
C THR A 357 -16.46 -27.18 8.15
N ASN A 358 -15.91 -27.47 9.33
CA ASN A 358 -14.51 -27.88 9.50
C ASN A 358 -14.46 -29.30 10.11
N SER A 359 -14.10 -30.29 9.29
CA SER A 359 -13.94 -31.69 9.66
C SER A 359 -12.50 -32.03 10.09
N GLY A 360 -11.57 -31.07 10.06
CA GLY A 360 -10.19 -31.22 10.52
C GLY A 360 -10.05 -31.20 12.05
N ASP A 361 -8.80 -31.18 12.51
CA ASP A 361 -8.39 -31.21 13.91
C ASP A 361 -7.99 -29.83 14.47
N ARG A 362 -7.63 -28.88 13.60
CA ARG A 362 -7.29 -27.48 13.94
C ARG A 362 -8.39 -26.52 13.53
N ALA A 363 -8.51 -25.40 14.24
CA ALA A 363 -9.44 -24.34 13.84
C ALA A 363 -8.97 -23.67 12.53
N VAL A 364 -9.89 -23.07 11.79
CA VAL A 364 -9.61 -22.44 10.49
C VAL A 364 -9.96 -20.97 10.57
N LEU A 365 -8.98 -20.10 10.29
CA LEU A 365 -9.21 -18.68 10.14
C LEU A 365 -9.69 -18.38 8.72
N VAL A 366 -10.92 -17.90 8.61
CA VAL A 366 -11.51 -17.35 7.41
C VAL A 366 -11.42 -15.83 7.51
N ALA A 367 -10.52 -15.22 6.74
CA ALA A 367 -10.03 -13.87 7.02
C ALA A 367 -10.78 -12.77 6.23
N GLU A 368 -10.97 -11.60 6.86
CA GLU A 368 -11.55 -10.43 6.20
C GLU A 368 -10.75 -10.06 4.94
N GLY A 369 -11.46 -9.95 3.82
CA GLY A 369 -10.90 -9.75 2.51
C GLY A 369 -10.76 -11.02 1.67
N GLU A 370 -10.84 -12.25 2.22
CA GLU A 370 -10.70 -13.47 1.41
C GLU A 370 -11.79 -13.58 0.34
N ILE A 371 -11.36 -13.84 -0.91
CA ILE A 371 -12.26 -14.13 -2.03
C ILE A 371 -12.64 -15.61 -1.97
N LEU A 372 -13.95 -15.88 -1.88
CA LEU A 372 -14.51 -17.22 -2.08
C LEU A 372 -15.00 -17.29 -3.53
N ALA A 373 -14.27 -18.04 -4.36
CA ALA A 373 -14.52 -18.10 -5.79
C ALA A 373 -15.58 -19.15 -6.10
N GLY A 374 -16.49 -18.85 -7.02
CA GLY A 374 -17.62 -19.74 -7.33
C GLY A 374 -18.80 -19.54 -6.40
N GLY A 375 -19.52 -20.64 -6.10
CA GLY A 375 -20.87 -20.57 -5.55
C GLY A 375 -21.86 -19.99 -6.56
N ARG A 376 -23.07 -19.67 -6.09
CA ARG A 376 -24.11 -18.97 -6.85
C ARG A 376 -23.62 -17.63 -7.36
N TYR A 377 -22.72 -16.98 -6.61
CA TYR A 377 -21.88 -15.88 -7.07
C TYR A 377 -20.63 -15.77 -6.18
N SER A 378 -19.50 -15.38 -6.76
CA SER A 378 -18.25 -15.18 -6.01
C SER A 378 -18.45 -14.19 -4.85
N ARG A 379 -17.86 -14.50 -3.70
CA ARG A 379 -18.00 -13.76 -2.43
C ARG A 379 -16.66 -13.16 -1.97
N VAL A 380 -16.74 -12.16 -1.11
CA VAL A 380 -15.64 -11.68 -0.27
C VAL A 380 -16.05 -11.77 1.20
N VAL A 381 -15.18 -12.29 2.06
CA VAL A 381 -15.37 -12.35 3.50
C VAL A 381 -15.30 -10.94 4.08
N THR A 382 -16.30 -10.52 4.86
CA THR A 382 -16.41 -9.15 5.39
C THR A 382 -15.91 -8.98 6.82
N GLU A 383 -15.86 -10.07 7.59
CA GLU A 383 -15.38 -10.10 8.98
C GLU A 383 -14.53 -11.36 9.20
N ASP A 384 -13.38 -11.23 9.86
CA ASP A 384 -12.56 -12.40 10.25
C ASP A 384 -13.40 -13.35 11.13
N THR A 385 -13.40 -14.64 10.80
CA THR A 385 -14.18 -15.67 11.49
C THR A 385 -13.30 -16.89 11.77
N LEU A 386 -13.29 -17.37 13.02
CA LEU A 386 -12.62 -18.60 13.40
C LEU A 386 -13.62 -19.77 13.38
N VAL A 387 -13.37 -20.77 12.54
CA VAL A 387 -14.20 -21.97 12.39
C VAL A 387 -13.54 -23.14 13.16
N PRO A 388 -14.02 -23.49 14.36
CA PRO A 388 -13.43 -24.57 15.16
C PRO A 388 -13.69 -25.95 14.53
N PRO A 389 -12.89 -26.98 14.87
CA PRO A 389 -13.16 -28.38 14.53
C PRO A 389 -14.58 -28.79 14.94
N SER A 390 -15.48 -28.94 13.97
CA SER A 390 -16.88 -29.24 14.23
C SER A 390 -17.66 -29.67 12.99
N LYS A 391 -18.51 -30.68 13.16
CA LYS A 391 -19.55 -31.05 12.18
C LYS A 391 -20.71 -30.04 12.13
N ARG A 392 -20.75 -29.02 13.01
CA ARG A 392 -21.76 -27.96 12.97
C ARG A 392 -21.26 -26.81 12.08
N PRO A 393 -21.98 -26.43 11.02
CA PRO A 393 -21.55 -25.34 10.14
C PRO A 393 -21.58 -23.97 10.86
N VAL A 394 -20.51 -23.20 10.72
CA VAL A 394 -20.39 -21.82 11.21
C VAL A 394 -20.87 -20.85 10.14
N ALA A 395 -21.54 -19.78 10.57
CA ALA A 395 -21.91 -18.65 9.72
C ALA A 395 -20.67 -17.77 9.47
N VAL A 396 -20.26 -17.62 8.21
CA VAL A 396 -19.21 -16.66 7.80
C VAL A 396 -19.87 -15.51 7.03
N PRO A 397 -19.73 -14.25 7.49
CA PRO A 397 -20.33 -13.09 6.83
C PRO A 397 -19.56 -12.72 5.55
N VAL A 398 -20.31 -12.44 4.49
CA VAL A 398 -19.76 -12.18 3.15
C VAL A 398 -20.53 -11.09 2.39
N ALA A 399 -19.89 -10.51 1.38
CA ALA A 399 -20.52 -9.67 0.35
C ALA A 399 -20.31 -10.27 -1.05
N CYS A 400 -21.18 -9.97 -2.00
CA CYS A 400 -21.07 -10.44 -3.38
C CYS A 400 -20.03 -9.62 -4.16
N VAL A 401 -19.14 -10.28 -4.90
CA VAL A 401 -18.10 -9.61 -5.74
C VAL A 401 -18.16 -10.03 -7.21
N GLU A 402 -19.33 -10.46 -7.63
CA GLU A 402 -19.68 -10.83 -9.01
C GLU A 402 -20.97 -10.10 -9.40
N PRO A 403 -20.88 -8.88 -9.98
CA PRO A 403 -22.05 -8.07 -10.33
C PRO A 403 -22.83 -8.58 -11.55
N SER A 404 -22.51 -9.77 -12.10
CA SER A 404 -23.16 -10.33 -13.29
C SER A 404 -23.57 -11.79 -13.13
N ALA A 405 -24.90 -12.01 -13.17
CA ALA A 405 -25.62 -13.27 -13.36
C ALA A 405 -25.38 -14.41 -12.33
N LEU A 406 -26.46 -14.82 -11.68
CA LEU A 406 -26.56 -16.01 -10.84
C LEU A 406 -26.04 -17.26 -11.58
N ARG A 407 -25.08 -17.95 -10.98
CA ARG A 407 -24.59 -19.27 -11.46
C ARG A 407 -25.56 -20.35 -11.00
N LYS A 408 -25.76 -21.38 -11.84
CA LYS A 408 -26.56 -22.58 -11.48
C LYS A 408 -25.80 -23.56 -10.58
N ASP A 409 -24.48 -23.39 -10.46
CA ASP A 409 -23.64 -24.20 -9.59
C ASP A 409 -23.50 -23.48 -8.24
N GLU A 410 -23.74 -24.21 -7.15
CA GLU A 410 -23.67 -23.70 -5.78
C GLU A 410 -22.31 -23.99 -5.12
N ARG A 411 -21.39 -24.67 -5.82
CA ARG A 411 -20.07 -25.06 -5.30
C ARG A 411 -19.05 -23.93 -5.42
N PHE A 412 -18.33 -23.70 -4.34
CA PHE A 412 -17.11 -22.89 -4.37
C PHE A 412 -15.95 -23.68 -5.03
N THR A 413 -15.07 -22.98 -5.73
CA THR A 413 -13.89 -23.57 -6.40
C THR A 413 -12.69 -23.59 -5.46
N GLY A 414 -11.68 -24.39 -5.82
CA GLY A 414 -10.39 -24.42 -5.13
C GLY A 414 -9.62 -23.10 -5.13
N ASP A 415 -10.02 -22.11 -5.94
CA ASP A 415 -9.43 -20.75 -5.89
C ASP A 415 -9.87 -19.95 -4.63
N SER A 416 -10.79 -20.48 -3.84
CA SER A 416 -11.28 -19.83 -2.62
C SER A 416 -10.19 -19.70 -1.56
N GLY A 417 -10.05 -18.51 -0.97
CA GLY A 417 -9.00 -18.22 0.01
C GLY A 417 -7.60 -18.02 -0.59
N HIS A 418 -7.41 -18.05 -1.92
CA HIS A 418 -6.12 -17.76 -2.55
C HIS A 418 -5.85 -16.25 -2.76
N TYR A 419 -6.89 -15.42 -2.74
CA TYR A 419 -6.79 -13.99 -2.99
C TYR A 419 -7.48 -13.19 -1.89
N PHE A 420 -6.92 -12.03 -1.54
CA PHE A 420 -7.63 -10.99 -0.81
C PHE A 420 -8.25 -9.98 -1.78
N ALA A 421 -9.34 -9.34 -1.40
CA ALA A 421 -9.83 -8.14 -2.05
C ALA A 421 -8.81 -7.00 -1.94
N ALA A 422 -8.67 -6.21 -3.02
CA ALA A 422 -7.84 -5.00 -3.00
C ALA A 422 -8.36 -4.00 -1.95
N TYR A 423 -7.46 -3.20 -1.36
CA TYR A 423 -7.77 -2.37 -0.20
C TYR A 423 -8.90 -1.36 -0.43
N GLY A 424 -9.09 -0.86 -1.65
CA GLY A 424 -10.25 -0.01 -1.96
C GLY A 424 -11.60 -0.71 -1.70
N LEU A 425 -11.74 -1.99 -2.06
CA LEU A 425 -12.97 -2.75 -1.81
C LEU A 425 -13.16 -3.02 -0.32
N ARG A 426 -12.08 -3.32 0.40
CA ARG A 426 -12.12 -3.59 1.85
C ARG A 426 -12.44 -2.33 2.66
N LYS A 427 -11.93 -1.17 2.25
CA LYS A 427 -12.38 0.15 2.74
C LYS A 427 -13.90 0.33 2.55
N VAL A 428 -14.44 0.02 1.37
CA VAL A 428 -15.91 0.10 1.10
C VAL A 428 -16.73 -0.85 1.99
N LEU A 429 -16.25 -2.06 2.26
CA LEU A 429 -16.92 -3.02 3.15
C LEU A 429 -16.86 -2.60 4.62
N LEU A 430 -15.71 -2.10 5.08
CA LEU A 430 -15.53 -1.52 6.42
C LEU A 430 -16.43 -0.29 6.65
N ALA A 431 -16.77 0.45 5.59
CA ALA A 431 -17.72 1.57 5.65
C ALA A 431 -19.17 1.14 5.98
N GLU A 432 -19.48 -0.16 5.86
CA GLU A 432 -20.84 -0.69 5.78
C GLU A 432 -21.71 -0.01 4.69
N ALA A 433 -21.08 0.49 3.62
CA ALA A 433 -21.74 1.21 2.51
C ALA A 433 -22.64 0.31 1.62
N GLY A 434 -22.78 -0.97 1.99
CA GLY A 434 -23.71 -1.91 1.39
C GLY A 434 -23.27 -2.47 0.04
N GLN A 435 -24.04 -3.45 -0.43
CA GLN A 435 -23.70 -4.27 -1.60
C GLN A 435 -23.60 -3.49 -2.92
N GLY A 436 -24.36 -2.41 -3.05
CA GLY A 436 -24.30 -1.53 -4.22
C GLY A 436 -22.94 -0.84 -4.36
N ALA A 437 -22.35 -0.37 -3.24
CA ALA A 437 -21.04 0.25 -3.23
C ALA A 437 -19.93 -0.78 -3.54
N ALA A 438 -20.02 -1.99 -2.98
CA ALA A 438 -19.09 -3.07 -3.27
C ALA A 438 -19.06 -3.41 -4.78
N TRP A 439 -20.22 -3.47 -5.43
CA TRP A 439 -20.29 -3.70 -6.88
C TRP A 439 -19.88 -2.51 -7.74
N ALA A 440 -20.14 -1.28 -7.32
CA ALA A 440 -19.61 -0.10 -8.02
C ALA A 440 -18.07 -0.13 -8.01
N HIS A 441 -17.47 -0.52 -6.89
CA HIS A 441 -16.02 -0.70 -6.77
C HIS A 441 -15.50 -1.82 -7.66
N VAL A 442 -16.08 -3.03 -7.58
CA VAL A 442 -15.68 -4.17 -8.43
C VAL A 442 -15.85 -3.84 -9.92
N THR A 443 -16.92 -3.13 -10.31
CA THR A 443 -17.13 -2.70 -11.71
C THR A 443 -16.02 -1.76 -12.17
N ARG A 444 -15.66 -0.74 -11.38
CA ARG A 444 -14.51 0.15 -11.66
C ARG A 444 -13.21 -0.64 -11.83
N GLN A 445 -12.99 -1.69 -11.02
CA GLN A 445 -11.80 -2.54 -11.13
C GLN A 445 -11.81 -3.44 -12.37
N ILE A 446 -12.97 -3.99 -12.75
CA ILE A 446 -13.18 -4.70 -14.01
C ILE A 446 -12.86 -3.79 -15.21
N ASP A 447 -13.36 -2.56 -15.21
CA ASP A 447 -13.12 -1.60 -16.30
C ASP A 447 -11.62 -1.25 -16.43
N LEU A 448 -10.94 -0.95 -15.31
CA LEU A 448 -9.49 -0.72 -15.25
C LEU A 448 -8.65 -1.96 -15.62
N ALA A 449 -9.21 -3.17 -15.47
CA ALA A 449 -8.61 -4.42 -15.92
C ALA A 449 -8.90 -4.75 -17.40
N GLY A 450 -9.58 -3.85 -18.14
CA GLY A 450 -9.88 -4.01 -19.57
C GLY A 450 -11.28 -4.55 -19.88
N GLY A 451 -12.20 -4.53 -18.91
CA GLY A 451 -13.65 -4.73 -19.11
C GLY A 451 -14.13 -6.18 -19.35
N LYS A 452 -13.22 -7.16 -19.39
CA LYS A 452 -13.53 -8.56 -19.74
C LYS A 452 -13.87 -9.46 -18.54
N ALA A 453 -13.42 -9.09 -17.34
CA ALA A 453 -13.65 -9.84 -16.10
C ALA A 453 -15.12 -9.74 -15.62
N LYS A 454 -15.64 -10.82 -15.02
CA LYS A 454 -17.02 -10.88 -14.47
C LYS A 454 -17.10 -10.78 -12.96
N SER A 455 -16.01 -11.11 -12.26
CA SER A 455 -15.90 -11.04 -10.79
C SER A 455 -14.52 -10.56 -10.36
N GLN A 456 -14.38 -10.22 -9.07
CA GLN A 456 -13.09 -9.82 -8.49
C GLN A 456 -11.99 -10.87 -8.67
N GLY A 457 -12.31 -12.17 -8.57
CA GLY A 457 -11.35 -13.25 -8.83
C GLY A 457 -10.92 -13.34 -10.29
N GLU A 458 -11.78 -12.93 -11.22
CA GLU A 458 -11.40 -12.84 -12.64
C GLU A 458 -10.46 -11.67 -12.92
N VAL A 459 -10.63 -10.54 -12.21
CA VAL A 459 -9.73 -9.37 -12.33
C VAL A 459 -8.29 -9.79 -12.03
N TYR A 460 -8.07 -10.55 -10.95
CA TYR A 460 -6.76 -11.13 -10.62
C TYR A 460 -6.17 -11.94 -11.78
N ARG A 461 -6.94 -12.86 -12.37
CA ARG A 461 -6.49 -13.67 -13.51
C ARG A 461 -6.13 -12.82 -14.74
N HIS A 462 -6.84 -11.71 -14.99
CA HIS A 462 -6.57 -10.83 -16.14
C HIS A 462 -5.28 -10.01 -15.98
N VAL A 463 -4.83 -9.74 -14.76
CA VAL A 463 -3.59 -8.98 -14.50
C VAL A 463 -2.45 -9.84 -13.94
N LEU A 464 -2.62 -11.16 -13.87
CA LEU A 464 -1.72 -12.09 -13.18
C LEU A 464 -0.25 -11.96 -13.63
N ALA A 465 0.00 -11.79 -14.93
CA ALA A 465 1.36 -11.61 -15.46
C ALA A 465 2.08 -10.37 -14.87
N GLU A 466 1.36 -9.27 -14.63
CA GLU A 466 1.91 -8.08 -13.98
C GLU A 466 2.11 -8.32 -12.47
N LEU A 467 1.16 -9.02 -11.83
CA LEU A 467 1.28 -9.39 -10.41
C LEU A 467 2.48 -10.31 -10.14
N MET A 468 2.86 -11.18 -11.08
CA MET A 468 4.03 -12.05 -10.95
C MET A 468 5.34 -11.27 -10.80
N GLU A 469 5.46 -10.06 -11.36
CA GLU A 469 6.65 -9.23 -11.17
C GLU A 469 6.75 -8.74 -9.72
N TYR A 470 5.64 -8.24 -9.15
CA TYR A 470 5.58 -7.84 -7.74
C TYR A 470 5.81 -9.05 -6.82
N ARG A 471 5.18 -10.20 -7.12
CA ARG A 471 5.41 -11.45 -6.38
C ARG A 471 6.87 -11.84 -6.36
N THR A 472 7.55 -11.78 -7.50
CA THR A 472 8.98 -12.14 -7.62
C THR A 472 9.86 -11.18 -6.82
N PHE A 473 9.60 -9.88 -6.89
CA PHE A 473 10.41 -8.88 -6.19
C PHE A 473 10.25 -8.91 -4.66
N PHE A 474 9.03 -9.17 -4.16
CA PHE A 474 8.71 -9.13 -2.74
C PHE A 474 8.69 -10.52 -2.07
N ALA A 475 8.97 -11.61 -2.80
CA ALA A 475 8.79 -12.99 -2.33
C ALA A 475 9.52 -13.27 -1.00
N ASP A 476 10.72 -12.71 -0.85
CA ASP A 476 11.66 -12.99 0.24
C ASP A 476 11.50 -12.08 1.47
N LEU A 477 10.48 -11.22 1.48
CA LEU A 477 10.31 -10.20 2.53
C LEU A 477 10.07 -10.82 3.93
N PRO A 478 9.22 -11.85 4.12
CA PRO A 478 9.09 -12.52 5.43
C PRO A 478 10.40 -13.18 5.89
N GLU A 479 11.18 -13.78 4.99
CA GLU A 479 12.44 -14.45 5.28
C GLU A 479 13.55 -13.46 5.63
N ARG A 480 13.60 -12.31 4.93
CA ARG A 480 14.52 -11.19 5.23
C ARG A 480 14.26 -10.53 6.57
N PHE A 481 13.03 -10.60 7.08
CA PHE A 481 12.63 -9.99 8.34
C PHE A 481 11.97 -11.03 9.24
N PRO A 482 12.73 -11.95 9.88
CA PRO A 482 12.17 -13.05 10.66
C PRO A 482 11.26 -12.62 11.83
N SER A 483 11.48 -11.42 12.37
CA SER A 483 10.65 -10.80 13.42
C SER A 483 9.43 -10.03 12.88
N ALA A 484 9.19 -10.04 11.56
CA ALA A 484 8.04 -9.39 10.96
C ALA A 484 6.75 -10.10 11.35
N VAL A 485 5.80 -9.32 11.88
CA VAL A 485 4.45 -9.75 12.23
C VAL A 485 3.40 -9.07 11.36
N GLY A 486 3.82 -8.23 10.41
CA GLY A 486 2.92 -7.47 9.56
C GLY A 486 3.65 -6.61 8.54
N VAL A 487 2.88 -5.83 7.79
CA VAL A 487 3.37 -4.93 6.76
C VAL A 487 2.47 -3.71 6.64
N VAL A 488 3.07 -2.54 6.43
CA VAL A 488 2.36 -1.34 5.97
C VAL A 488 2.56 -1.21 4.46
N VAL A 489 1.44 -1.09 3.76
CA VAL A 489 1.37 -0.96 2.31
C VAL A 489 1.22 0.51 1.96
N CYS A 490 2.08 1.00 1.08
CA CYS A 490 1.99 2.32 0.46
C CYS A 490 1.90 2.16 -1.06
N THR A 491 1.06 2.96 -1.72
CA THR A 491 1.09 3.07 -3.20
C THR A 491 1.32 4.53 -3.59
N GLY A 492 2.26 4.75 -4.52
CA GLY A 492 2.80 6.08 -4.78
C GLY A 492 3.28 6.77 -3.50
N GLU A 493 2.85 8.01 -3.30
CA GLU A 493 3.16 8.82 -2.11
C GLU A 493 2.18 8.61 -0.94
N SER A 494 1.26 7.63 -1.01
CA SER A 494 0.16 7.45 -0.04
C SER A 494 0.32 6.17 0.78
N VAL A 495 0.11 6.24 2.10
CA VAL A 495 -0.11 5.02 2.91
C VAL A 495 -1.52 4.50 2.66
N GLU A 496 -1.67 3.19 2.40
CA GLU A 496 -2.97 2.57 2.14
C GLU A 496 -3.54 1.88 3.38
N VAL A 497 -2.74 1.01 4.00
CA VAL A 497 -3.14 0.12 5.10
C VAL A 497 -1.93 -0.37 5.90
N ALA A 498 -2.11 -0.63 7.20
CA ALA A 498 -1.27 -1.47 8.03
C ALA A 498 -1.99 -2.81 8.28
N GLU A 499 -1.37 -3.93 7.90
CA GLU A 499 -1.85 -5.27 8.27
C GLU A 499 -0.88 -5.91 9.25
N LEU A 500 -1.41 -6.30 10.41
CA LEU A 500 -0.68 -6.89 11.52
C LEU A 500 -1.32 -8.22 11.89
N PHE A 501 -0.50 -9.21 12.17
CA PHE A 501 -0.86 -10.54 12.59
C PHE A 501 -0.21 -10.83 13.95
N ARG A 502 -0.74 -11.79 14.70
CA ARG A 502 -0.24 -12.10 16.05
C ARG A 502 1.21 -12.57 16.09
N ASN A 503 1.70 -13.23 15.04
CA ASN A 503 3.07 -13.76 14.97
C ASN A 503 3.53 -13.91 13.50
N ARG A 504 4.85 -14.15 13.35
CA ARG A 504 5.52 -14.41 12.07
C ARG A 504 4.91 -15.55 11.27
N THR A 505 4.51 -16.64 11.92
CA THR A 505 3.95 -17.84 11.24
C THR A 505 2.65 -17.49 10.52
N LEU A 506 1.78 -16.71 11.19
CA LEU A 506 0.54 -16.23 10.59
C LEU A 506 0.79 -15.15 9.53
N PHE A 507 1.72 -14.22 9.76
CA PHE A 507 2.10 -13.22 8.77
C PHE A 507 2.61 -13.87 7.48
N ALA A 508 3.58 -14.78 7.55
CA ALA A 508 4.11 -15.50 6.39
C ALA A 508 3.02 -16.30 5.66
N ALA A 509 2.13 -16.99 6.39
CA ALA A 509 1.02 -17.74 5.80
C ALA A 509 0.01 -16.86 5.01
N TYR A 510 -0.12 -15.59 5.36
CA TYR A 510 -1.00 -14.63 4.67
C TYR A 510 -0.27 -13.65 3.75
N PHE A 511 1.06 -13.56 3.80
CA PHE A 511 1.85 -12.53 3.11
C PHE A 511 1.59 -12.49 1.59
N GLU A 512 1.54 -13.65 0.92
CA GLU A 512 1.23 -13.70 -0.52
C GLU A 512 -0.13 -13.05 -0.85
N ARG A 513 -1.14 -13.22 0.01
CA ARG A 513 -2.49 -12.67 -0.19
C ARG A 513 -2.51 -11.15 0.00
N VAL A 514 -1.81 -10.67 1.03
CA VAL A 514 -1.60 -9.24 1.33
C VAL A 514 -0.83 -8.57 0.18
N LEU A 515 0.22 -9.22 -0.33
CA LEU A 515 0.99 -8.78 -1.49
C LEU A 515 0.15 -8.76 -2.76
N ASN A 516 -0.65 -9.79 -3.04
CA ASN A 516 -1.55 -9.83 -4.20
C ASN A 516 -2.57 -8.66 -4.15
N ALA A 517 -3.15 -8.38 -2.98
CA ALA A 517 -4.05 -7.22 -2.80
C ALA A 517 -3.35 -5.87 -3.00
N ALA A 518 -2.11 -5.75 -2.53
CA ALA A 518 -1.29 -4.56 -2.69
C ALA A 518 -0.86 -4.32 -4.16
N ALA A 519 -0.39 -5.37 -4.82
CA ALA A 519 0.01 -5.34 -6.22
C ALA A 519 -1.18 -5.05 -7.15
N LEU A 520 -2.36 -5.65 -6.89
CA LEU A 520 -3.58 -5.34 -7.65
C LEU A 520 -4.01 -3.88 -7.45
N GLN A 521 -3.98 -3.38 -6.20
CA GLN A 521 -4.29 -1.98 -5.92
C GLN A 521 -3.31 -1.03 -6.65
N SER A 522 -2.01 -1.32 -6.65
CA SER A 522 -0.99 -0.54 -7.36
C SER A 522 -1.21 -0.54 -8.87
N ALA A 523 -1.33 -1.73 -9.48
CA ALA A 523 -1.53 -1.92 -10.92
C ALA A 523 -2.79 -1.21 -11.43
N LEU A 524 -3.92 -1.31 -10.71
CA LEU A 524 -5.15 -0.62 -11.11
C LEU A 524 -5.08 0.90 -10.88
N ARG A 525 -4.36 1.38 -9.85
CA ARG A 525 -4.15 2.82 -9.61
C ARG A 525 -3.29 3.44 -10.72
N ALA A 526 -2.26 2.73 -11.20
CA ALA A 526 -1.42 3.16 -12.33
C ALA A 526 -2.19 3.30 -13.67
N ARG A 527 -3.29 2.56 -13.84
CA ARG A 527 -4.20 2.64 -15.00
C ARG A 527 -5.32 3.67 -14.82
N GLY A 528 -5.50 4.19 -13.61
CA GLY A 528 -6.55 5.13 -13.26
C GLY A 528 -6.17 6.60 -13.52
N LYS A 529 -7.03 7.52 -13.09
CA LYS A 529 -6.63 8.93 -12.95
C LYS A 529 -5.61 9.07 -11.82
N PRO A 530 -4.68 10.04 -11.90
CA PRO A 530 -3.81 10.36 -10.78
C PRO A 530 -4.69 10.68 -9.56
N ALA A 531 -4.48 9.91 -8.50
CA ALA A 531 -5.22 10.07 -7.25
C ALA A 531 -4.86 11.40 -6.58
N ARG A 532 -5.77 11.91 -5.76
CA ARG A 532 -5.55 13.12 -4.97
C ARG A 532 -4.35 12.93 -4.03
N ALA A 533 -3.60 14.01 -3.76
CA ALA A 533 -2.55 13.99 -2.76
C ALA A 533 -3.11 13.51 -1.41
N SER A 534 -2.54 12.43 -0.88
CA SER A 534 -2.98 11.84 0.39
C SER A 534 -2.59 12.73 1.57
N ARG A 535 -3.36 12.63 2.65
CA ARG A 535 -3.06 13.32 3.91
C ARG A 535 -1.93 12.66 4.70
N VAL A 536 -1.62 11.40 4.40
CA VAL A 536 -0.62 10.59 5.10
C VAL A 536 0.46 10.16 4.11
N PRO A 537 1.65 10.80 4.12
CA PRO A 537 2.70 10.53 3.15
C PRO A 537 3.30 9.13 3.36
N ALA A 538 3.76 8.50 2.28
CA ALA A 538 4.45 7.19 2.27
C ALA A 538 5.89 7.24 2.85
N SER A 539 6.09 7.98 3.95
CA SER A 539 7.33 8.07 4.72
C SER A 539 7.20 7.33 6.06
N VAL A 540 8.32 7.04 6.72
CA VAL A 540 8.33 6.43 8.08
C VAL A 540 7.43 7.18 9.05
N ALA A 541 7.36 8.52 8.96
CA ALA A 541 6.48 9.33 9.81
C ALA A 541 4.99 9.10 9.54
N GLY A 542 4.56 9.03 8.27
CA GLY A 542 3.17 8.74 7.91
C GLY A 542 2.76 7.28 8.16
N VAL A 543 3.70 6.35 7.96
CA VAL A 543 3.57 4.94 8.36
C VAL A 543 3.34 4.84 9.87
N ARG A 544 4.16 5.52 10.68
CA ARG A 544 4.00 5.56 12.14
C ARG A 544 2.66 6.19 12.54
N GLN A 545 2.31 7.34 11.97
CA GLN A 545 1.03 8.02 12.18
C GLN A 545 -0.18 7.11 11.88
N THR A 546 -0.09 6.25 10.87
CA THR A 546 -1.15 5.28 10.53
C THR A 546 -1.35 4.26 11.64
N ILE A 547 -0.27 3.70 12.20
CA ILE A 547 -0.35 2.75 13.32
C ILE A 547 -0.78 3.48 14.60
N GLU A 548 -0.21 4.66 14.87
CA GLU A 548 -0.52 5.47 16.06
C GLU A 548 -1.98 5.96 16.09
N SER A 549 -2.66 6.05 14.95
CA SER A 549 -4.09 6.40 14.89
C SER A 549 -5.00 5.51 15.74
N ALA A 550 -4.61 4.24 15.95
CA ALA A 550 -5.36 3.29 16.76
C ALA A 550 -5.40 3.68 18.26
N PHE A 551 -4.41 4.41 18.78
CA PHE A 551 -4.41 4.90 20.17
C PHE A 551 -5.46 5.98 20.46
N PHE A 552 -6.06 6.55 19.41
CA PHE A 552 -7.12 7.56 19.50
C PHE A 552 -8.49 7.04 19.04
N ALA A 553 -8.55 5.81 18.53
CA ALA A 553 -9.76 5.26 17.95
C ALA A 553 -10.74 4.77 19.02
N LYS A 554 -12.03 5.12 18.86
CA LYS A 554 -13.10 4.49 19.63
C LYS A 554 -13.30 3.06 19.13
N ILE A 555 -13.40 2.10 20.04
CA ILE A 555 -13.62 0.70 19.70
C ILE A 555 -15.10 0.33 19.87
N GLU A 556 -15.70 -0.25 18.83
CA GLU A 556 -17.03 -0.87 18.85
C GLU A 556 -16.89 -2.39 18.80
N SER A 557 -17.51 -3.10 19.74
CA SER A 557 -17.41 -4.57 19.85
C SER A 557 -18.54 -5.26 19.09
N ARG A 558 -18.18 -6.29 18.31
CA ARG A 558 -19.08 -7.10 17.48
C ARG A 558 -18.65 -8.56 17.55
N GLY A 559 -19.09 -9.26 18.61
CA GLY A 559 -18.58 -10.60 18.93
C GLY A 559 -17.08 -10.58 19.22
N ASP A 560 -16.32 -11.38 18.48
CA ASP A 560 -14.84 -11.43 18.54
C ASP A 560 -14.16 -10.35 17.68
N SER A 561 -14.92 -9.67 16.82
CA SER A 561 -14.45 -8.53 16.02
C SER A 561 -14.57 -7.20 16.79
N ARG A 562 -13.68 -6.26 16.46
CA ARG A 562 -13.63 -4.89 16.96
C ARG A 562 -13.53 -3.95 15.77
N ILE A 563 -14.42 -2.97 15.66
CA ILE A 563 -14.32 -1.89 14.66
C ILE A 563 -13.65 -0.70 15.34
N LEU A 564 -12.56 -0.22 14.76
CA LEU A 564 -11.85 0.97 15.23
C LEU A 564 -12.39 2.19 14.48
N ARG A 565 -12.78 3.24 15.20
CA ARG A 565 -13.27 4.50 14.63
C ARG A 565 -12.43 5.71 15.06
N GLY A 566 -11.69 6.30 14.12
CA GLY A 566 -11.14 7.65 14.23
C GLY A 566 -12.16 8.71 13.78
N ASP A 567 -12.31 9.80 14.52
CA ASP A 567 -13.26 10.89 14.22
C ASP A 567 -14.70 10.42 13.93
N GLY A 568 -15.15 9.36 14.63
CA GLY A 568 -16.47 8.74 14.44
C GLY A 568 -16.64 7.88 13.19
N ARG A 569 -15.57 7.70 12.40
CA ARG A 569 -15.57 7.06 11.07
C ARG A 569 -14.77 5.75 11.13
N PRO A 570 -15.19 4.66 10.47
CA PRO A 570 -14.41 3.42 10.47
C PRO A 570 -12.99 3.66 9.94
N SER A 571 -11.98 3.27 10.71
CA SER A 571 -10.55 3.43 10.37
C SER A 571 -9.80 2.10 10.42
N GLY A 572 -10.35 1.06 11.04
CA GLY A 572 -9.76 -0.26 11.03
C GLY A 572 -10.65 -1.33 11.65
N ARG A 573 -10.14 -2.56 11.65
CA ARG A 573 -10.75 -3.73 12.27
C ARG A 573 -9.68 -4.50 13.04
N ALA A 574 -10.02 -5.04 14.21
CA ALA A 574 -9.20 -6.01 14.92
C ALA A 574 -10.03 -7.26 15.24
N PHE A 575 -9.46 -8.43 14.99
CA PHE A 575 -10.04 -9.71 15.36
C PHE A 575 -9.27 -10.28 16.55
N LEU A 576 -10.00 -10.63 17.61
CA LEU A 576 -9.44 -11.11 18.86
C LEU A 576 -9.91 -12.55 19.13
N VAL A 577 -9.06 -13.37 19.73
CA VAL A 577 -9.46 -14.67 20.29
C VAL A 577 -9.25 -14.59 21.80
N GLY A 578 -10.36 -14.47 22.53
CA GLY A 578 -10.33 -14.00 23.92
C GLY A 578 -9.79 -12.56 23.99
N ALA A 579 -8.89 -12.29 24.94
CA ALA A 579 -8.24 -10.99 25.12
C ALA A 579 -6.93 -10.82 24.31
N ARG A 580 -6.80 -11.51 23.16
CA ARG A 580 -5.56 -11.52 22.36
C ARG A 580 -5.85 -11.18 20.89
N PRO A 581 -5.36 -10.05 20.35
CA PRO A 581 -5.43 -9.77 18.92
C PRO A 581 -4.77 -10.89 18.10
N VAL A 582 -5.51 -11.38 17.10
CA VAL A 582 -5.05 -12.34 16.10
C VAL A 582 -4.64 -11.61 14.82
N ARG A 583 -5.43 -10.61 14.42
CA ARG A 583 -5.21 -9.78 13.24
C ARG A 583 -5.71 -8.36 13.48
N VAL A 584 -4.99 -7.36 13.00
CA VAL A 584 -5.37 -5.94 13.05
C VAL A 584 -5.11 -5.32 11.68
N VAL A 585 -6.12 -4.65 11.14
CA VAL A 585 -6.08 -3.97 9.83
C VAL A 585 -6.43 -2.50 10.07
N LEU A 586 -5.51 -1.58 9.80
CA LEU A 586 -5.68 -0.13 9.99
C LEU A 586 -5.54 0.58 8.64
N PHE A 587 -6.52 1.39 8.24
CA PHE A 587 -6.47 2.18 7.02
C PHE A 587 -6.06 3.63 7.33
N ALA A 588 -5.08 4.16 6.59
CA ALA A 588 -4.48 5.47 6.88
C ALA A 588 -5.44 6.67 6.71
N GLU A 589 -6.49 6.50 5.92
CA GLU A 589 -7.56 7.49 5.77
C GLU A 589 -8.87 6.89 6.29
N ALA A 590 -9.45 7.53 7.32
CA ALA A 590 -10.71 7.11 7.90
C ALA A 590 -11.83 7.13 6.85
N VAL A 591 -12.60 6.05 6.78
CA VAL A 591 -13.53 5.76 5.69
C VAL A 591 -14.75 6.66 5.77
N ALA A 592 -14.66 7.86 5.20
CA ALA A 592 -15.79 8.77 5.13
C ALA A 592 -15.61 9.92 4.14
N GLY A 593 -16.58 10.00 3.21
CA GLY A 593 -16.89 11.24 2.51
C GLY A 593 -15.85 11.72 1.50
N ASP A 594 -14.92 10.86 1.08
CA ASP A 594 -14.20 11.09 -0.18
C ASP A 594 -15.24 11.23 -1.31
N PRO A 595 -15.20 12.31 -2.11
CA PRO A 595 -16.01 12.42 -3.31
C PRO A 595 -15.83 11.23 -4.28
N GLU A 596 -14.70 10.51 -4.26
CA GLU A 596 -14.54 9.26 -5.04
C GLU A 596 -15.41 8.09 -4.56
N TRP A 597 -15.83 8.05 -3.29
CA TRP A 597 -16.71 6.98 -2.76
C TRP A 597 -18.18 7.39 -2.74
N ARG A 598 -18.49 8.70 -2.83
CA ARG A 598 -19.83 9.20 -3.17
C ARG A 598 -20.11 9.17 -4.68
N VAL A 599 -19.55 8.20 -5.40
CA VAL A 599 -19.96 7.90 -6.76
C VAL A 599 -21.42 7.41 -6.71
N GLU A 600 -22.34 8.23 -7.20
CA GLU A 600 -23.67 7.76 -7.62
C GLU A 600 -23.47 6.47 -8.40
N CYS A 601 -24.13 5.40 -7.97
CA CYS A 601 -23.81 4.03 -8.36
C CYS A 601 -23.91 3.85 -9.88
N LYS A 602 -22.80 4.04 -10.61
CA LYS A 602 -22.67 3.80 -12.06
C LYS A 602 -22.54 2.31 -12.36
N VAL A 603 -23.36 1.48 -11.71
CA VAL A 603 -23.75 0.21 -12.32
C VAL A 603 -24.48 0.61 -13.61
N PRO A 604 -24.04 0.13 -14.79
CA PRO A 604 -24.68 0.49 -16.05
C PRO A 604 -26.19 0.24 -15.95
N PRO A 605 -27.06 1.20 -16.32
CA PRO A 605 -28.50 1.12 -16.06
C PRO A 605 -29.14 -0.19 -16.56
N GLU A 606 -28.62 -0.75 -17.64
CA GLU A 606 -29.02 -2.04 -18.21
C GLU A 606 -28.63 -3.26 -17.34
N LYS A 607 -27.49 -3.23 -16.62
CA LYS A 607 -27.12 -4.29 -15.66
C LYS A 607 -27.98 -4.20 -14.40
N LEU A 608 -28.15 -2.98 -13.88
CA LEU A 608 -29.04 -2.69 -12.74
C LEU A 608 -30.47 -3.15 -13.05
N LYS A 609 -30.99 -2.73 -14.21
CA LYS A 609 -32.30 -3.12 -14.72
C LYS A 609 -32.42 -4.64 -14.83
N ARG A 610 -31.47 -5.37 -15.44
CA ARG A 610 -31.54 -6.85 -15.54
C ARG A 610 -31.67 -7.55 -14.19
N VAL A 611 -30.96 -7.08 -13.16
CA VAL A 611 -31.05 -7.67 -11.81
C VAL A 611 -32.40 -7.34 -11.17
N LEU A 612 -32.91 -6.12 -11.36
CA LEU A 612 -34.23 -5.72 -10.87
C LEU A 612 -35.36 -6.43 -11.60
N ASP A 613 -35.28 -6.57 -12.92
CA ASP A 613 -36.23 -7.32 -13.75
C ASP A 613 -36.29 -8.80 -13.30
N ASP A 614 -35.15 -9.42 -12.96
CA ASP A 614 -35.13 -10.80 -12.41
C ASP A 614 -35.75 -10.88 -11.00
N LEU A 615 -35.44 -9.93 -10.12
CA LEU A 615 -35.98 -9.90 -8.76
C LEU A 615 -37.49 -9.61 -8.74
N ASP A 616 -37.96 -8.68 -9.56
CA ASP A 616 -39.38 -8.35 -9.74
C ASP A 616 -40.15 -9.55 -10.35
N ARG A 617 -39.58 -10.18 -11.37
CA ARG A 617 -40.11 -11.42 -11.94
C ARG A 617 -40.20 -12.54 -10.89
N ARG A 618 -39.13 -12.80 -10.13
CA ARG A 618 -39.10 -13.83 -9.07
C ARG A 618 -40.03 -13.49 -7.89
N SER A 619 -40.20 -12.22 -7.53
CA SER A 619 -41.12 -11.78 -6.48
C SER A 619 -42.59 -11.83 -6.89
N ARG A 620 -42.90 -11.90 -8.20
CA ARG A 620 -44.26 -12.10 -8.75
C ARG A 620 -44.57 -13.56 -9.07
N GLU A 621 -43.71 -14.23 -9.82
CA GLU A 621 -43.98 -15.53 -10.48
C GLU A 621 -43.56 -16.76 -9.65
N GLY A 622 -42.73 -16.58 -8.62
CA GLY A 622 -42.22 -17.70 -7.82
C GLY A 622 -43.29 -18.39 -6.95
N ALA A 623 -42.96 -19.57 -6.43
CA ALA A 623 -43.70 -20.12 -5.28
C ALA A 623 -43.52 -19.21 -4.05
N GLY A 624 -44.46 -19.23 -3.09
CA GLY A 624 -44.49 -18.33 -1.93
C GLY A 624 -43.13 -18.11 -1.22
N PRO A 625 -42.38 -19.17 -0.84
CA PRO A 625 -41.05 -19.02 -0.25
C PRO A 625 -40.02 -18.35 -1.19
N ALA A 626 -40.06 -18.65 -2.50
CA ALA A 626 -39.18 -18.04 -3.49
C ALA A 626 -39.51 -16.56 -3.74
N ARG A 627 -40.80 -16.18 -3.69
CA ARG A 627 -41.22 -14.78 -3.74
C ARG A 627 -40.73 -14.01 -2.51
N ALA A 628 -40.90 -14.57 -1.31
CA ALA A 628 -40.39 -13.97 -0.07
C ALA A 628 -38.87 -13.81 -0.08
N GLN A 629 -38.15 -14.80 -0.62
CA GLN A 629 -36.70 -14.78 -0.80
C GLN A 629 -36.25 -13.70 -1.80
N ALA A 630 -36.97 -13.48 -2.91
CA ALA A 630 -36.68 -12.39 -3.85
C ALA A 630 -36.88 -10.99 -3.23
N LEU A 631 -37.91 -10.84 -2.38
CA LEU A 631 -38.12 -9.61 -1.58
C LEU A 631 -37.02 -9.41 -0.54
N TYR A 632 -36.57 -10.49 0.12
CA TYR A 632 -35.40 -10.45 1.00
C TYR A 632 -34.16 -10.02 0.22
N GLU A 633 -33.87 -10.63 -0.93
CA GLU A 633 -32.74 -10.25 -1.78
C GLU A 633 -32.81 -8.78 -2.18
N THR A 634 -33.97 -8.28 -2.60
CA THR A 634 -34.13 -6.85 -2.96
C THR A 634 -33.84 -5.90 -1.79
N SER A 635 -33.99 -6.34 -0.53
CA SER A 635 -33.61 -5.53 0.65
C SER A 635 -32.12 -5.20 0.74
N LEU A 636 -31.28 -5.88 -0.05
CA LEU A 636 -29.84 -5.85 0.10
C LEU A 636 -29.13 -4.83 -0.81
N PHE A 637 -29.89 -4.18 -1.70
CA PHE A 637 -29.35 -3.38 -2.80
C PHE A 637 -29.60 -1.87 -2.61
N HIS A 638 -28.61 -1.09 -2.17
CA HIS A 638 -28.82 0.30 -1.69
C HIS A 638 -29.16 1.37 -2.78
N PHE A 639 -29.59 0.98 -3.99
CA PHE A 639 -30.10 1.90 -5.01
C PHE A 639 -31.63 2.15 -4.84
N LYS A 640 -32.14 3.24 -5.43
CA LYS A 640 -33.50 3.76 -5.16
C LYS A 640 -34.63 2.87 -5.72
N GLU A 641 -34.35 2.20 -6.83
CA GLU A 641 -35.27 1.35 -7.58
C GLU A 641 -35.67 0.10 -6.79
N ALA A 642 -34.78 -0.46 -5.96
CA ALA A 642 -35.11 -1.56 -5.07
C ALA A 642 -36.11 -1.16 -3.97
N THR A 643 -36.05 0.08 -3.49
CA THR A 643 -37.06 0.61 -2.57
C THR A 643 -38.40 0.77 -3.27
N ALA A 644 -38.42 1.25 -4.52
CA ALA A 644 -39.64 1.35 -5.32
C ALA A 644 -40.29 -0.03 -5.59
N LEU A 645 -39.49 -1.03 -5.96
CA LEU A 645 -39.93 -2.42 -6.14
C LEU A 645 -40.61 -2.94 -4.87
N LEU A 646 -39.93 -2.85 -3.73
CA LEU A 646 -40.46 -3.32 -2.44
C LEU A 646 -41.69 -2.55 -1.96
N VAL A 647 -41.77 -1.25 -2.21
CA VAL A 647 -42.98 -0.45 -1.96
C VAL A 647 -44.16 -0.97 -2.79
N GLY A 648 -43.93 -1.44 -4.02
CA GLY A 648 -44.95 -2.10 -4.85
C GLY A 648 -45.59 -3.33 -4.19
N HIS A 649 -44.85 -4.07 -3.36
CA HIS A 649 -45.34 -5.27 -2.66
C HIS A 649 -45.98 -4.97 -1.29
N LEU A 650 -46.12 -3.71 -0.89
CA LEU A 650 -46.91 -3.34 0.30
C LEU A 650 -48.42 -3.63 0.13
N SER A 651 -48.87 -3.73 -1.13
CA SER A 651 -50.26 -4.06 -1.50
C SER A 651 -50.48 -5.56 -1.78
N GLU A 652 -49.52 -6.44 -1.46
CA GLU A 652 -49.67 -7.89 -1.65
C GLU A 652 -50.90 -8.44 -0.90
N PRO A 653 -51.78 -9.22 -1.55
CA PRO A 653 -52.89 -9.88 -0.88
C PRO A 653 -52.42 -10.87 0.20
N ASP A 654 -51.38 -11.64 -0.12
CA ASP A 654 -50.74 -12.56 0.82
C ASP A 654 -50.06 -11.78 1.96
N ALA A 655 -50.58 -11.97 3.17
CA ALA A 655 -50.09 -11.30 4.37
C ALA A 655 -48.66 -11.71 4.75
N ALA A 656 -48.19 -12.92 4.38
CA ALA A 656 -46.80 -13.32 4.59
C ALA A 656 -45.85 -12.56 3.66
N LEU A 657 -46.21 -12.43 2.37
CA LEU A 657 -45.41 -11.68 1.40
C LEU A 657 -45.43 -10.18 1.65
N ARG A 658 -46.59 -9.61 2.02
CA ARG A 658 -46.70 -8.22 2.48
C ARG A 658 -45.77 -7.93 3.65
N ARG A 659 -45.74 -8.81 4.67
CA ARG A 659 -44.79 -8.71 5.80
C ARG A 659 -43.34 -8.92 5.39
N ALA A 660 -43.05 -9.78 4.41
CA ALA A 660 -41.71 -9.92 3.85
C ALA A 660 -41.22 -8.63 3.17
N ALA A 661 -42.08 -7.95 2.41
CA ALA A 661 -41.79 -6.65 1.80
C ALA A 661 -41.58 -5.55 2.86
N ILE A 662 -42.43 -5.49 3.89
CA ILE A 662 -42.26 -4.55 5.02
C ILE A 662 -40.92 -4.78 5.75
N ALA A 663 -40.60 -6.03 6.09
CA ALA A 663 -39.34 -6.38 6.74
C ALA A 663 -38.12 -6.11 5.84
N ALA A 664 -38.28 -6.26 4.53
CA ALA A 664 -37.27 -5.89 3.52
C ALA A 664 -37.04 -4.37 3.50
N LEU A 665 -38.09 -3.54 3.52
CA LEU A 665 -37.96 -2.08 3.63
C LEU A 665 -37.29 -1.66 4.96
N GLY A 666 -37.67 -2.28 6.08
CA GLY A 666 -37.04 -2.04 7.38
C GLY A 666 -35.55 -2.41 7.44
N ARG A 667 -35.12 -3.45 6.71
CA ARG A 667 -33.69 -3.80 6.57
C ARG A 667 -32.91 -2.79 5.72
N ARG A 668 -33.54 -2.12 4.77
CA ARG A 668 -32.90 -1.14 3.88
C ARG A 668 -32.58 0.19 4.54
N GLN A 669 -33.35 0.55 5.57
CA GLN A 669 -33.27 1.85 6.26
C GLN A 669 -33.37 3.05 5.30
N ASP A 670 -34.10 2.91 4.18
CA ASP A 670 -34.24 3.95 3.16
C ASP A 670 -35.39 4.92 3.53
N PRO A 671 -35.12 6.23 3.76
CA PRO A 671 -36.15 7.22 4.11
C PRO A 671 -37.29 7.36 3.09
N ARG A 672 -37.12 6.90 1.85
CA ARG A 672 -38.19 6.86 0.83
C ARG A 672 -39.30 5.85 1.18
N ALA A 673 -39.00 4.83 1.98
CA ALA A 673 -39.98 3.84 2.44
C ALA A 673 -40.93 4.38 3.52
N VAL A 674 -40.54 5.45 4.22
CA VAL A 674 -41.24 5.96 5.41
C VAL A 674 -42.68 6.38 5.08
N GLN A 675 -42.90 7.18 4.05
CA GLN A 675 -44.24 7.66 3.71
C GLN A 675 -45.19 6.52 3.28
N PRO A 676 -44.82 5.59 2.37
CA PRO A 676 -45.62 4.40 2.08
C PRO A 676 -45.90 3.52 3.30
N LEU A 677 -44.92 3.35 4.21
CA LEU A 677 -45.10 2.57 5.43
C LEU A 677 -46.05 3.27 6.43
N LEU A 678 -46.01 4.59 6.54
CA LEU A 678 -46.95 5.36 7.36
C LEU A 678 -48.39 5.27 6.84
N GLU A 679 -48.58 5.36 5.52
CA GLU A 679 -49.89 5.15 4.90
C GLU A 679 -50.43 3.72 5.11
N LEU A 680 -49.53 2.72 5.14
CA LEU A 680 -49.90 1.34 5.46
C LEU A 680 -50.19 1.14 6.97
N LEU A 681 -49.47 1.83 7.85
CA LEU A 681 -49.68 1.78 9.30
C LEU A 681 -51.11 2.18 9.68
N ASP A 682 -51.60 3.28 9.10
CA ASP A 682 -52.95 3.77 9.33
C ASP A 682 -54.04 2.83 8.79
N ARG A 683 -53.77 2.11 7.70
CA ARG A 683 -54.70 1.12 7.10
C ARG A 683 -54.69 -0.24 7.82
N THR A 684 -53.59 -0.60 8.48
CA THR A 684 -53.37 -1.95 9.05
C THR A 684 -53.69 -2.06 10.54
N ARG A 685 -54.30 -1.03 11.15
CA ARG A 685 -54.72 -1.01 12.57
C ARG A 685 -55.48 -2.27 13.04
N ARG A 686 -56.22 -2.95 12.17
CA ARG A 686 -56.95 -4.21 12.47
C ARG A 686 -56.18 -5.50 12.16
N ASP A 687 -55.08 -5.44 11.41
CA ASP A 687 -54.17 -6.56 11.12
C ASP A 687 -52.91 -6.40 11.98
N LEU A 688 -52.98 -6.91 13.22
CA LEU A 688 -51.93 -6.74 14.22
C LEU A 688 -50.55 -7.23 13.76
N LEU A 689 -50.49 -8.32 12.98
CA LEU A 689 -49.22 -8.88 12.50
C LEU A 689 -48.57 -7.96 11.46
N THR A 690 -49.37 -7.39 10.56
CA THR A 690 -48.86 -6.40 9.60
C THR A 690 -48.54 -5.08 10.29
N PHE A 691 -49.40 -4.59 11.20
CA PHE A 691 -49.14 -3.40 12.02
C PHE A 691 -47.80 -3.51 12.75
N THR A 692 -47.56 -4.59 13.49
CA THR A 692 -46.31 -4.82 14.22
C THR A 692 -45.10 -4.85 13.30
N ALA A 693 -45.21 -5.46 12.11
CA ALA A 693 -44.15 -5.43 11.11
C ALA A 693 -43.87 -4.01 10.59
N VAL A 694 -44.90 -3.19 10.36
CA VAL A 694 -44.75 -1.80 9.89
C VAL A 694 -44.12 -0.91 10.95
N VAL A 695 -44.57 -0.98 12.21
CA VAL A 695 -43.95 -0.23 13.31
C VAL A 695 -42.48 -0.67 13.49
N SER A 696 -42.18 -1.96 13.44
CA SER A 696 -40.80 -2.47 13.51
C SER A 696 -39.94 -1.98 12.34
N ALA A 697 -40.47 -1.94 11.12
CA ALA A 697 -39.75 -1.43 9.95
C ALA A 697 -39.47 0.08 10.05
N LEU A 698 -40.45 0.86 10.49
CA LEU A 698 -40.31 2.31 10.71
C LEU A 698 -39.31 2.62 11.83
N ALA A 699 -39.33 1.88 12.94
CA ALA A 699 -38.36 2.03 14.02
C ALA A 699 -36.92 1.75 13.54
N ARG A 700 -36.74 0.68 12.76
CA ARG A 700 -35.44 0.35 12.14
C ARG A 700 -34.96 1.37 11.11
N ILE A 701 -35.87 2.06 10.40
CA ILE A 701 -35.48 3.15 9.47
C ILE A 701 -35.02 4.40 10.24
N GLY A 702 -35.48 4.60 11.48
CA GLY A 702 -34.97 5.66 12.36
C GLY A 702 -35.39 7.08 11.99
N ASP A 703 -36.37 7.26 11.10
CA ASP A 703 -36.77 8.55 10.57
C ASP A 703 -37.73 9.30 11.51
N GLU A 704 -37.44 10.57 11.82
CA GLU A 704 -38.21 11.38 12.76
C GLU A 704 -39.68 11.56 12.37
N ARG A 705 -40.02 11.45 11.08
CA ARG A 705 -41.41 11.51 10.59
C ARG A 705 -42.28 10.39 11.14
N ALA A 706 -41.69 9.29 11.63
CA ALA A 706 -42.40 8.20 12.29
C ALA A 706 -42.80 8.50 13.74
N VAL A 707 -42.14 9.46 14.42
CA VAL A 707 -42.38 9.75 15.85
C VAL A 707 -43.82 10.23 16.07
N GLY A 708 -44.25 11.28 15.36
CA GLY A 708 -45.61 11.82 15.50
C GLY A 708 -46.72 10.77 15.30
N PRO A 709 -46.68 9.97 14.22
CA PRO A 709 -47.56 8.81 14.02
C PRO A 709 -47.51 7.79 15.17
N PHE A 710 -46.33 7.39 15.66
CA PHE A 710 -46.23 6.44 16.79
C PHE A 710 -46.89 7.00 18.05
N LEU A 711 -46.70 8.28 18.37
CA LEU A 711 -47.36 8.91 19.51
C LEU A 711 -48.89 8.92 19.41
N ARG A 712 -49.46 8.97 18.19
CA ARG A 712 -50.91 8.78 17.98
C ARG A 712 -51.37 7.33 18.14
N HIS A 713 -50.50 6.34 17.98
CA HIS A 713 -50.83 4.92 18.22
C HIS A 713 -50.68 4.50 19.68
N LEU A 714 -49.99 5.30 20.51
CA LEU A 714 -50.10 5.21 21.97
C LEU A 714 -51.51 5.54 22.48
N ASP A 715 -52.36 6.10 21.62
CA ASP A 715 -53.78 6.34 21.87
C ASP A 715 -54.72 5.23 21.34
N GLY A 716 -54.17 4.11 20.88
CA GLY A 716 -54.91 2.96 20.33
C GLY A 716 -55.45 1.96 21.36
N ASP A 717 -55.81 0.76 20.87
CA ASP A 717 -56.11 -0.39 21.73
C ASP A 717 -54.86 -0.91 22.45
N ALA A 718 -55.05 -1.68 23.53
CA ALA A 718 -53.96 -2.14 24.37
C ALA A 718 -52.89 -2.99 23.64
N THR A 719 -53.20 -3.55 22.47
CA THR A 719 -52.26 -4.37 21.70
C THR A 719 -51.47 -3.53 20.71
N GLN A 720 -52.10 -2.53 20.07
CA GLN A 720 -51.41 -1.48 19.31
C GLN A 720 -50.44 -0.68 20.19
N VAL A 721 -50.88 -0.29 21.40
CA VAL A 721 -50.06 0.46 22.37
C VAL A 721 -48.82 -0.35 22.77
N ARG A 722 -48.98 -1.63 23.14
CA ARG A 722 -47.85 -2.51 23.47
C ARG A 722 -46.91 -2.75 22.29
N ALA A 723 -47.44 -2.99 21.08
CA ALA A 723 -46.61 -3.14 19.88
C ALA A 723 -45.79 -1.88 19.58
N THR A 724 -46.40 -0.70 19.71
CA THR A 724 -45.71 0.60 19.54
C THR A 724 -44.63 0.81 20.60
N LEU A 725 -44.95 0.57 21.88
CA LEU A 725 -43.99 0.70 22.99
C LEU A 725 -42.79 -0.25 22.86
N SER A 726 -42.96 -1.42 22.25
CA SER A 726 -41.88 -2.40 22.11
C SER A 726 -40.71 -1.95 21.22
N VAL A 727 -40.94 -0.99 20.31
CA VAL A 727 -39.93 -0.49 19.35
C VAL A 727 -39.79 1.04 19.32
N LEU A 728 -40.67 1.78 19.98
CA LEU A 728 -40.54 3.24 20.13
C LEU A 728 -39.20 3.65 20.79
N PRO A 729 -38.63 2.94 21.78
CA PRO A 729 -37.29 3.23 22.29
C PRO A 729 -36.20 3.13 21.21
N GLU A 730 -36.22 2.11 20.36
CA GLU A 730 -35.27 1.94 19.24
C GLU A 730 -35.31 3.15 18.29
N LEU A 731 -36.52 3.62 17.95
CA LEU A 731 -36.71 4.83 17.15
C LEU A 731 -36.14 6.07 17.86
N LEU A 732 -36.57 6.34 19.10
CA LEU A 732 -36.17 7.55 19.85
C LEU A 732 -34.68 7.59 20.16
N LEU A 733 -34.02 6.44 20.32
CA LEU A 733 -32.57 6.35 20.50
C LEU A 733 -31.78 6.78 19.26
N GLN A 734 -32.38 6.74 18.07
CA GLN A 734 -31.79 7.24 16.82
C GLN A 734 -32.05 8.74 16.58
N ILE A 735 -33.15 9.31 17.12
CA ILE A 735 -33.52 10.71 16.88
C ILE A 735 -32.57 11.70 17.57
N LYS A 736 -32.23 12.77 16.84
CA LYS A 736 -31.35 13.88 17.27
C LYS A 736 -32.02 15.26 17.30
N ALA A 737 -33.28 15.36 16.90
CA ALA A 737 -34.07 16.60 17.02
C ALA A 737 -34.67 16.71 18.43
N ALA A 738 -34.55 17.88 19.07
CA ALA A 738 -35.03 18.10 20.44
C ALA A 738 -36.56 18.03 20.55
N GLU A 739 -37.29 18.67 19.63
CA GLU A 739 -38.75 18.77 19.69
C GLU A 739 -39.46 17.39 19.59
N PRO A 740 -39.10 16.46 18.67
CA PRO A 740 -39.68 15.12 18.67
C PRO A 740 -39.37 14.31 19.93
N LEU A 741 -38.15 14.43 20.48
CA LEU A 741 -37.76 13.78 21.74
C LEU A 741 -38.57 14.32 22.92
N GLU A 742 -38.69 15.65 23.04
CA GLU A 742 -39.45 16.30 24.11
C GLU A 742 -40.94 15.91 24.05
N LYS A 743 -41.55 15.91 22.86
CA LYS A 743 -42.93 15.44 22.67
C LYS A 743 -43.10 13.96 23.04
N ALA A 744 -42.14 13.12 22.66
CA ALA A 744 -42.23 11.68 22.89
C ALA A 744 -42.11 11.31 24.38
N VAL A 745 -41.11 11.86 25.09
CA VAL A 745 -40.98 11.62 26.55
C VAL A 745 -42.17 12.20 27.29
N THR A 746 -42.67 13.39 26.90
CA THR A 746 -43.90 13.96 27.48
C THR A 746 -45.10 13.02 27.30
N ARG A 747 -45.33 12.45 26.11
CA ARG A 747 -46.45 11.51 25.89
C ARG A 747 -46.26 10.20 26.68
N LEU A 748 -45.03 9.69 26.80
CA LEU A 748 -44.71 8.51 27.61
C LEU A 748 -44.98 8.73 29.10
N VAL A 749 -44.63 9.89 29.67
CA VAL A 749 -44.97 10.25 31.05
C VAL A 749 -46.48 10.28 31.26
N LEU A 750 -47.22 10.96 30.37
CA LEU A 750 -48.69 11.01 30.44
C LEU A 750 -49.33 9.61 30.30
N LEU A 751 -48.79 8.77 29.41
CA LEU A 751 -49.25 7.38 29.23
C LEU A 751 -49.01 6.53 30.49
N HIS A 752 -47.92 6.80 31.22
CA HIS A 752 -47.66 6.14 32.50
C HIS A 752 -48.69 6.56 33.56
N GLU A 753 -49.08 7.84 33.60
CA GLU A 753 -50.14 8.34 34.50
C GLU A 753 -51.50 7.72 34.17
N GLU A 754 -51.90 7.69 32.89
CA GLU A 754 -53.15 7.06 32.42
C GLU A 754 -53.24 5.59 32.85
N ALA A 755 -52.19 4.81 32.58
CA ALA A 755 -52.17 3.39 32.89
C ALA A 755 -52.13 3.12 34.40
N GLU A 756 -51.33 3.87 35.16
CA GLU A 756 -51.24 3.73 36.62
C GLU A 756 -52.54 4.09 37.34
N ALA A 757 -53.27 5.10 36.86
CA ALA A 757 -54.56 5.47 37.40
C ALA A 757 -55.59 4.33 37.26
N ILE A 758 -55.68 3.70 36.08
CA ILE A 758 -56.57 2.55 35.84
C ILE A 758 -56.19 1.35 36.72
N VAL A 759 -54.89 1.06 36.87
CA VAL A 759 -54.40 -0.01 37.77
C VAL A 759 -54.77 0.26 39.24
N LYS A 760 -54.80 1.52 39.66
CA LYS A 760 -55.25 1.96 41.00
C LYS A 760 -56.79 2.02 41.14
N GLY A 761 -57.55 1.54 40.15
CA GLY A 761 -59.02 1.53 40.18
C GLY A 761 -59.68 2.88 39.88
N VAL A 762 -58.93 3.88 39.44
CA VAL A 762 -59.48 5.16 38.98
C VAL A 762 -60.05 4.98 37.58
N ASN A 763 -61.35 5.23 37.39
CA ASN A 763 -61.99 5.05 36.09
C ASN A 763 -61.60 6.17 35.10
N VAL A 764 -60.50 5.96 34.38
CA VAL A 764 -60.07 6.81 33.26
C VAL A 764 -60.73 6.33 31.96
N ALA A 765 -61.94 6.83 31.70
CA ALA A 765 -62.68 6.69 30.44
C ALA A 765 -62.91 5.26 29.90
N GLY A 766 -62.75 4.21 30.74
CA GLY A 766 -62.97 2.81 30.34
C GLY A 766 -62.07 2.29 29.21
N ARG A 767 -60.91 2.93 28.97
CA ARG A 767 -60.07 2.70 27.78
C ARG A 767 -59.48 1.29 27.67
N TRP A 768 -59.06 0.73 28.80
CA TRP A 768 -58.41 -0.58 28.93
C TRP A 768 -58.94 -1.28 30.18
N SER A 769 -58.95 -2.61 30.19
CA SER A 769 -59.13 -3.38 31.42
C SER A 769 -57.94 -3.18 32.38
N GLY A 770 -58.12 -3.46 33.68
CA GLY A 770 -57.04 -3.34 34.67
C GLY A 770 -55.80 -4.19 34.35
N GLY A 771 -55.99 -5.36 33.75
CA GLY A 771 -54.89 -6.23 33.30
C GLY A 771 -54.14 -5.68 32.08
N GLU A 772 -54.85 -5.10 31.12
CA GLU A 772 -54.23 -4.41 29.99
C GLU A 772 -53.47 -3.16 30.43
N ALA A 773 -54.07 -2.36 31.32
CA ALA A 773 -53.44 -1.17 31.90
C ALA A 773 -52.16 -1.53 32.67
N ALA A 774 -52.14 -2.62 33.44
CA ALA A 774 -50.92 -3.09 34.11
C ALA A 774 -49.80 -3.49 33.12
N GLY A 775 -50.17 -4.14 32.02
CA GLY A 775 -49.24 -4.46 30.93
C GLY A 775 -48.68 -3.22 30.25
N ILE A 776 -49.52 -2.21 30.00
CA ILE A 776 -49.10 -0.92 29.41
C ILE A 776 -48.23 -0.14 30.39
N GLN A 777 -48.60 -0.03 31.67
CA GLN A 777 -47.80 0.64 32.71
C GLN A 777 -46.37 0.08 32.76
N THR A 778 -46.24 -1.25 32.71
CA THR A 778 -44.95 -1.95 32.71
C THR A 778 -44.13 -1.67 31.45
N ALA A 779 -44.76 -1.71 30.27
CA ALA A 779 -44.11 -1.41 28.99
C ALA A 779 -43.69 0.07 28.89
N THR A 780 -44.53 1.00 29.36
CA THR A 780 -44.23 2.45 29.35
C THR A 780 -43.10 2.79 30.33
N ARG A 781 -43.04 2.18 31.51
CA ARG A 781 -41.90 2.32 32.44
C ARG A 781 -40.59 1.86 31.77
N SER A 782 -40.61 0.67 31.17
CA SER A 782 -39.45 0.11 30.45
C SER A 782 -39.02 1.00 29.28
N ALA A 783 -39.96 1.59 28.55
CA ALA A 783 -39.69 2.51 27.45
C ALA A 783 -39.13 3.86 27.93
N LEU A 784 -39.61 4.39 29.06
CA LEU A 784 -39.03 5.59 29.69
C LEU A 784 -37.59 5.34 30.13
N GLU A 785 -37.33 4.24 30.83
CA GLU A 785 -35.99 3.86 31.31
C GLU A 785 -35.02 3.66 30.14
N ALA A 786 -35.41 2.93 29.09
CA ALA A 786 -34.59 2.71 27.90
C ALA A 786 -34.26 4.00 27.12
N VAL A 787 -35.10 5.03 27.19
CA VAL A 787 -34.91 6.30 26.47
C VAL A 787 -34.14 7.32 27.33
N THR A 788 -34.47 7.42 28.61
CA THR A 788 -33.94 8.45 29.53
C THR A 788 -32.72 8.00 30.34
N GLY A 789 -32.53 6.69 30.53
CA GLY A 789 -31.56 6.11 31.45
C GLY A 789 -32.00 6.10 32.92
N GLU A 790 -33.24 6.52 33.21
CA GLU A 790 -33.76 6.72 34.57
C GLU A 790 -34.94 5.79 34.86
N GLY A 791 -34.87 5.04 35.96
CA GLY A 791 -35.94 4.14 36.40
C GLY A 791 -37.01 4.87 37.22
N PHE A 792 -38.30 4.66 36.90
CA PHE A 792 -39.42 5.33 37.59
C PHE A 792 -40.39 4.33 38.24
N ASP A 793 -40.38 4.28 39.58
CA ASP A 793 -41.28 3.39 40.35
C ASP A 793 -42.75 3.75 40.21
N SER A 794 -43.06 5.02 39.94
CA SER A 794 -44.43 5.53 39.77
C SER A 794 -44.50 6.67 38.77
N ALA A 795 -45.68 6.85 38.19
CA ALA A 795 -45.93 7.92 37.22
C ALA A 795 -45.71 9.32 37.82
N ALA A 796 -45.99 9.49 39.11
CA ALA A 796 -45.71 10.74 39.84
C ALA A 796 -44.22 11.10 39.85
N ARG A 797 -43.31 10.13 40.05
CA ARG A 797 -41.85 10.38 40.01
C ARG A 797 -41.38 10.71 38.59
N ALA A 798 -41.90 10.01 37.58
CA ALA A 798 -41.59 10.29 36.17
C ALA A 798 -41.99 11.72 35.79
N ARG A 799 -43.18 12.17 36.21
CA ARG A 799 -43.67 13.53 35.99
C ARG A 799 -42.88 14.59 36.76
N GLU A 800 -42.55 14.35 38.03
CA GLU A 800 -41.72 15.27 38.81
C GLU A 800 -40.33 15.44 38.16
N TRP A 801 -39.71 14.33 37.74
CA TRP A 801 -38.41 14.33 37.06
C TRP A 801 -38.47 15.09 35.73
N TRP A 802 -39.50 14.89 34.90
CA TRP A 802 -39.60 15.53 33.58
C TRP A 802 -40.00 17.02 33.64
N ASN A 803 -40.75 17.42 34.67
CA ASN A 803 -41.12 18.82 34.88
C ASN A 803 -39.96 19.67 35.41
N LYS A 804 -38.95 19.06 36.06
CA LYS A 804 -37.70 19.75 36.42
C LYS A 804 -36.97 20.15 35.14
N ARG A 805 -36.95 21.46 34.87
CA ARG A 805 -36.31 22.07 33.69
C ARG A 805 -34.87 21.59 33.50
N GLU A 806 -34.11 21.51 34.58
CA GLU A 806 -32.71 21.05 34.59
C GLU A 806 -32.55 19.64 34.04
N ASN A 807 -33.40 18.70 34.46
CA ASN A 807 -33.40 17.31 33.97
C ASN A 807 -33.77 17.23 32.50
N ARG A 808 -34.84 17.94 32.09
CA ARG A 808 -35.30 17.96 30.69
C ARG A 808 -34.24 18.55 29.77
N GLU A 809 -33.64 19.68 30.13
CA GLU A 809 -32.55 20.26 29.37
C GLU A 809 -31.28 19.38 29.36
N LYS A 810 -30.93 18.74 30.49
CA LYS A 810 -29.80 17.80 30.54
C LYS A 810 -30.01 16.65 29.56
N PHE A 811 -31.16 15.99 29.63
CA PHE A 811 -31.54 14.91 28.71
C PHE A 811 -31.48 15.35 27.25
N LEU A 812 -32.07 16.50 26.90
CA LEU A 812 -32.06 17.00 25.52
C LEU A 812 -30.64 17.35 25.05
N ARG A 813 -29.80 17.96 25.90
CA ARG A 813 -28.38 18.24 25.58
C ARG A 813 -27.57 16.97 25.35
N GLU A 814 -27.68 15.98 26.23
CA GLU A 814 -26.96 14.70 26.12
C GLU A 814 -27.41 13.89 24.89
N ARG A 815 -28.70 13.95 24.53
CA ARG A 815 -29.26 13.23 23.38
C ARG A 815 -28.95 13.90 22.04
N THR A 816 -29.06 15.23 21.96
CA THR A 816 -28.96 15.99 20.69
C THR A 816 -27.56 16.58 20.44
N GLY A 817 -26.74 16.75 21.48
CA GLY A 817 -25.44 17.41 21.41
C GLY A 817 -25.52 18.94 21.24
N ARG A 818 -26.65 19.55 21.60
CA ARG A 818 -26.93 20.99 21.49
C ARG A 818 -27.65 21.50 22.73
#